data_AF-A0A1S9RMW9-F1
#
_entry.id   AF-A0A1S9RMW9-F1
#
_cell.length_a   1.000
_cell.length_b   1.000
_cell.length_c   1.000
_cell.angle_alpha   90.00
_cell.angle_beta   90.00
_cell.angle_gamma   90.00
#
_symmetry.space_group_name_H-M   'P 1'
#
loop_
_entity.id
_entity.type
_entity.pdbx_description
1 polymer ?
#
loop_
_entity_poly.entity_id
_entity_poly.type
_entity_poly.pdbx_seq_one_letter_code
_entity_poly.pdbx_strand_id
1 'polypeptide(L)'
;MLLPVARSLLVSTSSSSSFQDPLVCQFTSASQLCVKRKICLILGFPTYEDPPPPPLGFPEDSLTPPAGMVVSLDCLPEEILHSILYYLHPCSAAALGQTSYRFKDVTSGPLLWRHYCAVYFKSWDKKHNLLHKLTIPVSSVDWKALFVLRYQIDCAVTRLLDSILASQTGRIEKFRAVIDYGYDAKDTLLRHSEVESGEDHLARRYYARALLTCLHRSIAVPEWARLRQGKPVSLERALGAFDLFVPESGYGDLDEVTEMLDDLVAQFVTSLSELNDLSPRDKALLLASWLHDHDLTGIERGREYHAVEHNFLGLALNSPGHNSLPLISAAIYCYVAQAIGLDAHPCGFPFHVHVIITPPPGVDMNGEAVSGADSGPPIYLDPFRGARETPVSDLRDQLAFLGASDTEQAAFLGPSSTSEIVQRCGRNIWTSISTATNPPGGHTTSVDVVSAKYASLWSLMLLARDSRPMDLRHHLPLLMELFATDFPSDIFLVEQYIVPLFQGLFEYEHILESLHVMRAVDEIPKQVRRRTGENQNIRYHVGQVFRHRRYQYCAIITGWDRECGAGEQWMRRMGIDRLQAGRHQSFYHVLVEDRSVRYVAEENIDLILPEFSDLPSSLTSVAGKHFKRWDQSSRAFVPAEIQIPTYNTRGAPVMASPLANDPERVARIMLSWHSLDLVSCRKLQTLWAGYGSICAITARATTDEATEYLSKLCDMEPQAVGATYPLILKLILPPSKGAAQPDEGHLRKMLSYEVEQSFYNDVVPLLGDGIAVAKCLASTRQMRGKRGEAELDGLLAMLMEDLTPQFPVPGGKRDALNRTQVYSALEWLARFHCRSWGLRADSLDRYILPPLQEHVRRRSSGSSDDRLGQGLWLNGGYTYLATRWSEYASLARDTSSEWSEAMCRAWPGCSMSVAEMAASFLTPRGRSIESYIHGDVKSENLFTTRDGNKVAFFDFQYVGLGLGVCDLAKLFTCSVPLEMLVESQDPLPERLMMGDGERHLLKQYHISLLYEKESDFYEWAAFERHWETALVDWCRFQASWGFWGNTEWLEARVRSILDDDGWRHWILENTIGRDLSLGNKALRSSFNFL
;
A
#
# COMPACT_ATOMS: atom_id res chain seq x y z
N MET A 1 52.86 33.35 3.63
CA MET A 1 53.26 32.79 2.32
C MET A 1 52.87 31.32 2.11
N LEU A 2 52.25 30.61 3.08
CA LEU A 2 51.87 29.19 2.94
C LEU A 2 50.38 28.93 2.57
N LEU A 3 49.54 29.97 2.49
CA LEU A 3 48.12 29.83 2.12
C LEU A 3 47.86 29.34 0.67
N PRO A 4 48.68 29.67 -0.36
CA PRO A 4 48.42 29.20 -1.72
C PRO A 4 48.78 27.72 -1.94
N VAL A 5 49.76 27.19 -1.21
CA VAL A 5 50.27 25.82 -1.40
C VAL A 5 49.32 24.76 -0.82
N ALA A 6 48.67 25.05 0.31
CA ALA A 6 47.65 24.17 0.91
C ALA A 6 46.39 24.02 0.03
N ARG A 7 46.01 25.07 -0.72
CA ARG A 7 44.89 25.01 -1.68
C ARG A 7 45.21 24.14 -2.89
N SER A 8 46.48 24.07 -3.32
CA SER A 8 46.89 23.26 -4.47
C SER A 8 46.96 21.75 -4.16
N LEU A 9 47.28 21.36 -2.92
CA LEU A 9 47.40 19.94 -2.53
C LEU A 9 46.06 19.27 -2.20
N LEU A 10 45.04 20.04 -1.82
CA LEU A 10 43.69 19.52 -1.54
C LEU A 10 42.87 19.23 -2.81
N VAL A 11 43.25 19.78 -3.97
CA VAL A 11 42.57 19.53 -5.25
C VAL A 11 43.02 18.20 -5.88
N SER A 12 44.18 17.64 -5.49
CA SER A 12 44.74 16.43 -6.12
C SER A 12 44.54 15.12 -5.34
N THR A 13 43.93 15.12 -4.15
CA THR A 13 43.72 13.91 -3.32
C THR A 13 42.26 13.51 -3.13
N SER A 14 41.32 14.08 -3.90
CA SER A 14 39.90 13.70 -3.88
C SER A 14 39.54 12.53 -4.80
N SER A 15 40.50 11.97 -5.55
CA SER A 15 40.29 10.79 -6.39
C SER A 15 41.04 9.57 -5.85
N SER A 16 40.29 8.51 -5.57
CA SER A 16 40.73 7.12 -5.31
C SER A 16 41.41 6.82 -3.97
N SER A 17 40.61 6.41 -2.97
CA SER A 17 40.98 5.28 -2.12
C SER A 17 39.71 4.62 -1.58
N SER A 18 39.44 3.41 -2.07
CA SER A 18 38.42 2.48 -1.60
C SER A 18 38.52 2.27 -0.09
N PHE A 19 37.50 2.66 0.67
CA PHE A 19 37.32 2.22 2.06
C PHE A 19 36.71 0.81 2.05
N GLN A 20 37.55 -0.21 2.22
CA GLN A 20 37.12 -1.51 2.70
C GLN A 20 37.52 -1.63 4.18
N ASP A 21 36.50 -1.90 5.02
CA ASP A 21 36.49 -2.35 6.42
C ASP A 21 37.48 -1.77 7.45
N PRO A 22 36.94 -1.27 8.59
CA PRO A 22 37.64 -1.30 9.86
C PRO A 22 36.86 -2.16 10.86
N LEU A 23 36.90 -3.49 10.70
CA LEU A 23 36.60 -4.41 11.80
C LEU A 23 37.80 -4.42 12.77
N VAL A 24 37.57 -3.90 13.98
CA VAL A 24 38.43 -4.05 15.18
C VAL A 24 39.86 -3.51 15.02
N CYS A 25 40.07 -2.22 15.29
CA CYS A 25 41.41 -1.72 15.53
C CYS A 25 41.90 -2.06 16.95
N GLN A 26 42.53 -3.22 17.09
CA GLN A 26 43.69 -3.31 17.97
C GLN A 26 44.86 -2.61 17.25
N PHE A 27 45.19 -1.38 17.65
CA PHE A 27 46.21 -0.59 16.96
C PHE A 27 47.63 -1.04 17.35
N THR A 28 48.37 -1.54 16.36
CA THR A 28 49.81 -1.83 16.41
C THR A 28 50.64 -0.59 16.02
N SER A 29 51.96 -0.64 16.23
CA SER A 29 52.92 0.47 16.04
C SER A 29 52.95 1.12 14.64
N ALA A 30 52.41 0.45 13.61
CA ALA A 30 52.40 0.96 12.23
C ALA A 30 51.50 2.21 12.04
N SER A 31 50.44 2.36 12.83
CA SER A 31 49.47 3.46 12.72
C SER A 31 50.05 4.80 13.17
N GLN A 32 51.02 4.77 14.10
CA GLN A 32 51.72 5.96 14.59
C GLN A 32 52.63 6.59 13.52
N LEU A 33 53.21 5.77 12.63
CA LEU A 33 54.07 6.24 11.54
C LEU A 33 53.28 6.98 10.45
N CYS A 34 52.06 6.52 10.16
CA CYS A 34 51.21 7.08 9.11
C CYS A 34 50.68 8.48 9.47
N VAL A 35 50.33 8.71 10.75
CA VAL A 35 49.92 10.03 11.26
C VAL A 35 51.09 11.02 11.20
N LYS A 36 52.30 10.60 11.61
CA LYS A 36 53.51 11.42 11.48
C LYS A 36 53.81 11.80 10.02
N ARG A 37 53.65 10.86 9.08
CA ARG A 37 53.85 11.12 7.63
C ARG A 37 52.83 12.11 7.05
N LYS A 38 51.53 11.98 7.37
CA LYS A 38 50.50 12.93 6.91
C LYS A 38 50.73 14.34 7.45
N ILE A 39 51.17 14.47 8.69
CA ILE A 39 51.47 15.78 9.29
C ILE A 39 52.73 16.40 8.67
N CYS A 40 53.77 15.60 8.37
CA CYS A 40 54.96 16.09 7.65
C CYS A 40 54.63 16.60 6.24
N LEU A 41 53.70 15.93 5.53
CA LEU A 41 53.19 16.36 4.22
C LEU A 41 52.41 17.69 4.29
N ILE A 42 51.57 17.87 5.30
CA ILE A 42 50.80 19.12 5.51
C ILE A 42 51.73 20.30 5.85
N LEU A 43 52.84 20.04 6.55
CA LEU A 43 53.80 21.05 6.98
C LEU A 43 54.94 21.30 5.98
N GLY A 44 54.98 20.59 4.84
CA GLY A 44 55.98 20.80 3.78
C GLY A 44 57.37 20.22 4.06
N PHE A 45 57.50 19.22 4.94
CA PHE A 45 58.78 18.54 5.19
C PHE A 45 59.02 17.41 4.18
N PRO A 46 60.24 17.26 3.61
CA PRO A 46 60.55 16.20 2.67
C PRO A 46 60.62 14.83 3.36
N THR A 47 59.89 13.84 2.83
CA THR A 47 60.02 12.42 3.22
C THR A 47 60.97 11.72 2.25
N TYR A 48 62.13 11.26 2.72
CA TYR A 48 63.04 10.42 1.94
C TYR A 48 62.42 9.02 1.72
N GLU A 49 62.24 8.63 0.47
CA GLU A 49 62.17 7.22 0.04
C GLU A 49 63.50 6.83 -0.62
N ASP A 50 63.87 5.55 -0.48
CA ASP A 50 65.17 4.96 -0.85
C ASP A 50 65.68 5.39 -2.25
N PRO A 51 67.00 5.62 -2.43
CA PRO A 51 67.54 5.97 -3.73
C PRO A 51 67.64 4.72 -4.64
N PRO A 52 67.46 4.87 -5.96
CA PRO A 52 67.70 3.78 -6.92
C PRO A 52 69.21 3.47 -7.03
N PRO A 53 69.60 2.27 -7.49
CA PRO A 53 71.02 1.92 -7.63
C PRO A 53 71.68 2.77 -8.73
N PRO A 54 72.97 3.13 -8.61
CA PRO A 54 73.61 4.03 -9.55
C PRO A 54 74.07 3.29 -10.82
N PRO A 55 74.05 3.93 -12.00
CA PRO A 55 74.85 3.47 -13.13
C PRO A 55 76.33 3.85 -12.93
N LEU A 56 77.20 3.04 -13.52
CA LEU A 56 78.66 3.13 -13.51
C LEU A 56 79.22 4.53 -13.82
N GLY A 57 80.12 5.03 -12.96
CA GLY A 57 81.22 5.91 -13.37
C GLY A 57 81.40 7.23 -12.58
N PHE A 58 82.58 7.33 -11.95
CA PHE A 58 83.28 8.54 -11.47
C PHE A 58 82.97 9.07 -10.05
N PRO A 59 83.99 9.65 -9.37
CA PRO A 59 84.22 9.46 -7.94
C PRO A 59 83.71 10.60 -7.07
N GLU A 60 83.53 10.24 -5.80
CA GLU A 60 83.37 11.09 -4.63
C GLU A 60 84.22 12.37 -4.70
N ASP A 61 83.59 13.53 -4.63
CA ASP A 61 83.78 14.44 -3.50
C ASP A 61 82.92 15.70 -3.62
N SER A 62 82.48 16.16 -2.44
CA SER A 62 81.84 17.44 -2.13
C SER A 62 80.36 17.64 -2.51
N LEU A 63 79.49 17.49 -1.51
CA LEU A 63 78.52 18.50 -1.03
C LEU A 63 77.48 17.84 -0.12
N THR A 64 77.80 17.69 1.17
CA THR A 64 76.78 17.55 2.23
C THR A 64 76.05 18.87 2.42
N PRO A 65 74.71 18.97 2.26
CA PRO A 65 73.93 20.08 2.79
C PRO A 65 73.63 19.87 4.29
N PRO A 66 73.44 20.94 5.07
CA PRO A 66 73.36 20.88 6.52
C PRO A 66 72.03 20.27 7.00
N ALA A 67 72.08 19.62 8.16
CA ALA A 67 70.94 19.03 8.86
C ALA A 67 69.81 20.07 9.07
N GLY A 68 68.80 20.03 8.20
CA GLY A 68 67.54 20.73 8.41
C GLY A 68 66.74 20.04 9.52
N MET A 69 66.56 20.74 10.64
CA MET A 69 65.72 20.35 11.78
C MET A 69 64.39 19.73 11.33
N VAL A 70 64.21 18.44 11.58
CA VAL A 70 62.86 17.85 11.66
C VAL A 70 62.27 18.33 13.00
N VAL A 71 61.48 19.39 12.97
CA VAL A 71 60.78 19.88 14.16
C VAL A 71 59.75 18.82 14.56
N SER A 72 59.94 18.19 15.72
CA SER A 72 58.94 17.27 16.27
C SER A 72 57.64 18.02 16.56
N LEU A 73 56.50 17.38 16.36
CA LEU A 73 55.18 17.87 16.79
C LEU A 73 55.17 18.25 18.28
N ASP A 74 55.99 17.57 19.09
CA ASP A 74 56.17 17.88 20.52
C ASP A 74 56.81 19.24 20.78
N CYS A 75 57.42 19.88 19.78
CA CYS A 75 58.08 21.18 19.91
C CYS A 75 57.19 22.36 19.50
N LEU A 76 55.99 22.10 18.96
CA LEU A 76 55.07 23.16 18.54
C LEU A 76 54.30 23.74 19.74
N PRO A 77 54.07 25.07 19.78
CA PRO A 77 53.15 25.71 20.73
C PRO A 77 51.72 25.18 20.60
N GLU A 78 50.94 25.25 21.68
CA GLU A 78 49.56 24.74 21.71
C GLU A 78 48.67 25.45 20.68
N GLU A 79 48.87 26.75 20.45
CA GLU A 79 48.08 27.55 19.49
C GLU A 79 48.28 27.08 18.05
N ILE A 80 49.50 26.66 17.71
CA ILE A 80 49.84 26.10 16.40
C ILE A 80 49.26 24.70 16.26
N LEU A 81 49.38 23.87 17.30
CA LEU A 81 48.78 22.53 17.33
C LEU A 81 47.26 22.61 17.19
N HIS A 82 46.62 23.54 17.89
CA HIS A 82 45.18 23.77 17.83
C HIS A 82 44.77 24.23 16.42
N SER A 83 45.52 25.15 15.80
CA SER A 83 45.29 25.58 14.42
C SER A 83 45.41 24.44 13.41
N ILE A 84 46.37 23.52 13.60
CA ILE A 84 46.50 22.32 12.76
C ILE A 84 45.29 21.41 12.95
N LEU A 85 44.87 21.19 14.20
CA LEU A 85 43.74 20.30 14.53
C LEU A 85 42.42 20.77 13.90
N TYR A 86 42.17 22.09 13.78
CA TYR A 86 41.00 22.62 13.09
C TYR A 86 40.85 22.09 11.64
N TYR A 87 41.95 21.78 10.96
CA TYR A 87 41.95 21.27 9.59
C TYR A 87 42.10 19.74 9.50
N LEU A 88 42.26 19.05 10.63
CA LEU A 88 42.37 17.60 10.67
C LEU A 88 41.00 16.94 10.93
N HIS A 89 40.87 15.71 10.44
CA HIS A 89 39.71 14.89 10.71
C HIS A 89 39.57 14.62 12.23
N PRO A 90 38.37 14.69 12.83
CA PRO A 90 38.12 14.46 14.25
C PRO A 90 38.69 13.15 14.78
N CYS A 91 38.65 12.08 13.97
CA CYS A 91 39.28 10.80 14.30
C CYS A 91 40.81 10.91 14.39
N SER A 92 41.45 11.72 13.55
CA SER A 92 42.89 11.98 13.62
C SER A 92 43.26 12.79 14.86
N ALA A 93 42.44 13.79 15.23
CA ALA A 93 42.60 14.54 16.47
C ALA A 93 42.45 13.64 17.71
N ALA A 94 41.43 12.78 17.73
CA ALA A 94 41.23 11.81 18.81
C ALA A 94 42.40 10.82 18.91
N ALA A 95 42.89 10.31 17.77
CA ALA A 95 44.03 9.39 17.73
C ALA A 95 45.32 10.06 18.25
N LEU A 96 45.58 11.32 17.87
CA LEU A 96 46.73 12.08 18.36
C LEU A 96 46.72 12.20 19.89
N GLY A 97 45.55 12.50 20.47
CA GLY A 97 45.37 12.58 21.93
C GLY A 97 45.63 11.27 22.68
N GLN A 98 45.58 10.12 22.00
CA GLN A 98 45.91 8.81 22.58
C GLN A 98 47.41 8.48 22.54
N THR A 99 48.21 9.25 21.80
CA THR A 99 49.64 8.95 21.63
C THR A 99 50.52 9.47 22.76
N SER A 100 50.15 10.57 23.41
CA SER A 100 50.92 11.22 24.47
C SER A 100 50.05 12.12 25.35
N TYR A 101 50.38 12.22 26.64
CA TYR A 101 49.73 13.14 27.57
C TYR A 101 49.80 14.60 27.09
N ARG A 102 50.88 15.00 26.41
CA ARG A 102 51.06 16.37 25.87
C ARG A 102 49.91 16.76 24.93
N PHE A 103 49.46 15.85 24.07
CA PHE A 103 48.42 16.14 23.09
C PHE A 103 47.01 15.97 23.64
N LYS A 104 46.85 15.37 24.82
CA LYS A 104 45.55 15.05 25.40
C LYS A 104 44.72 16.30 25.67
N ASP A 105 45.35 17.34 26.20
CA ASP A 105 44.66 18.59 26.57
C ASP A 105 44.27 19.39 25.33
N VAL A 106 45.20 19.58 24.39
CA VAL A 106 44.96 20.30 23.12
C VAL A 106 43.89 19.61 22.27
N THR A 107 43.88 18.27 22.20
CA THR A 107 42.87 17.50 21.45
C THR A 107 41.53 17.35 22.17
N SER A 108 41.43 17.77 23.43
CA SER A 108 40.18 17.73 24.21
C SER A 108 39.56 19.12 24.42
N GLY A 109 40.15 20.17 23.82
CA GLY A 109 39.67 21.54 23.92
C GLY A 109 38.21 21.72 23.44
N PRO A 110 37.30 22.28 24.26
CA PRO A 110 35.89 22.46 23.90
C PRO A 110 35.65 23.24 22.60
N LEU A 111 36.47 24.25 22.31
CA LEU A 111 36.40 25.06 21.09
C LEU A 111 36.65 24.24 19.80
N LEU A 112 37.55 23.26 19.89
CA LEU A 112 37.85 22.37 18.76
C LEU A 112 36.65 21.48 18.44
N TRP A 113 36.06 20.85 19.47
CA TRP A 113 34.91 19.96 19.29
C TRP A 113 33.63 20.71 18.92
N ARG A 114 33.44 21.95 19.43
CA ARG A 114 32.38 22.85 18.94
C ARG A 114 32.49 23.10 17.45
N HIS A 115 33.71 23.39 16.98
CA HIS A 115 33.96 23.58 15.55
C HIS A 115 33.70 22.31 14.75
N TYR A 116 34.16 21.15 15.23
CA TYR A 116 33.87 19.89 14.55
C TYR A 116 32.37 19.61 14.46
N CYS A 117 31.58 19.86 15.50
CA CYS A 117 30.13 19.76 15.41
C CYS A 117 29.54 20.67 14.33
N ALA A 118 30.03 21.91 14.21
CA ALA A 118 29.52 22.88 13.25
C ALA A 118 29.92 22.60 11.79
N VAL A 119 31.10 21.99 11.56
CA VAL A 119 31.63 21.78 10.21
C VAL A 119 31.35 20.38 9.66
N TYR A 120 31.33 19.35 10.51
CA TYR A 120 31.14 17.97 10.06
C TYR A 120 29.67 17.58 9.87
N PHE A 121 28.76 18.23 10.58
CA PHE A 121 27.33 17.92 10.52
C PHE A 121 26.56 19.19 10.20
N LYS A 122 25.81 19.14 9.10
CA LYS A 122 24.92 20.23 8.66
C LYS A 122 23.54 20.07 9.29
N SER A 123 23.04 18.83 9.36
CA SER A 123 21.69 18.51 9.82
C SER A 123 21.72 17.98 11.26
N TRP A 124 20.91 18.61 12.12
CA TRP A 124 20.80 18.28 13.54
C TRP A 124 19.35 18.12 13.95
N ASP A 125 19.04 17.03 14.62
CA ASP A 125 17.71 16.84 15.17
C ASP A 125 17.38 17.85 16.28
N LYS A 126 16.11 18.31 16.33
CA LYS A 126 15.64 19.34 17.28
C LYS A 126 15.88 18.95 18.74
N LYS A 127 15.95 17.64 19.06
CA LYS A 127 16.29 17.15 20.39
C LYS A 127 17.64 17.65 20.93
N HIS A 128 18.57 18.06 20.04
CA HIS A 128 19.89 18.53 20.45
C HIS A 128 19.93 20.00 20.86
N ASN A 129 18.93 20.81 20.47
CA ASN A 129 18.89 22.27 20.70
C ASN A 129 20.20 22.97 20.29
N LEU A 130 20.75 22.64 19.11
CA LEU A 130 22.08 23.08 18.70
C LEU A 130 22.20 24.61 18.63
N LEU A 131 21.21 25.30 18.04
CA LEU A 131 21.22 26.77 17.92
C LEU A 131 21.35 27.44 19.30
N HIS A 132 20.62 26.96 20.31
CA HIS A 132 20.76 27.45 21.68
C HIS A 132 22.14 27.12 22.27
N LYS A 133 22.65 25.90 22.04
CA LYS A 133 24.00 25.51 22.51
C LYS A 133 25.11 26.38 21.91
N LEU A 134 24.92 26.93 20.71
CA LEU A 134 25.87 27.83 20.05
C LEU A 134 25.88 29.24 20.67
N THR A 135 24.81 29.67 21.36
CA THR A 135 24.71 31.01 21.97
C THR A 135 25.20 31.06 23.42
N ILE A 136 25.24 29.93 24.12
CA ILE A 136 25.71 29.85 25.51
C ILE A 136 27.25 29.69 25.60
N PRO A 137 27.87 29.93 26.77
CA PRO A 137 29.32 29.78 26.94
C PRO A 137 29.82 28.38 26.56
N VAL A 138 30.98 28.32 25.89
CA VAL A 138 31.51 27.06 25.31
C VAL A 138 31.75 25.98 26.37
N SER A 139 32.13 26.38 27.59
CA SER A 139 32.33 25.50 28.73
C SER A 139 31.04 24.85 29.26
N SER A 140 29.87 25.39 28.91
CA SER A 140 28.57 24.90 29.39
C SER A 140 28.05 23.68 28.62
N VAL A 141 28.73 23.27 27.56
CA VAL A 141 28.34 22.14 26.71
C VAL A 141 29.50 21.17 26.57
N ASP A 142 29.25 19.88 26.79
CA ASP A 142 30.20 18.83 26.43
C ASP A 142 30.17 18.57 24.92
N TRP A 143 30.90 19.42 24.18
CA TRP A 143 30.96 19.36 22.72
C TRP A 143 31.58 18.06 22.21
N LYS A 144 32.51 17.47 22.97
CA LYS A 144 33.16 16.21 22.58
C LYS A 144 32.19 15.05 22.70
N ALA A 145 31.44 14.97 23.80
CA ALA A 145 30.39 13.96 23.96
C ALA A 145 29.29 14.12 22.89
N LEU A 146 28.88 15.35 22.61
CA LEU A 146 27.89 15.64 21.56
C LEU A 146 28.36 15.18 20.17
N PHE A 147 29.62 15.48 19.81
CA PHE A 147 30.21 15.00 18.56
C PHE A 147 30.27 13.47 18.50
N VAL A 148 30.73 12.82 19.58
CA VAL A 148 30.83 11.35 19.65
C VAL A 148 29.46 10.70 19.47
N LEU A 149 28.42 11.21 20.14
CA LEU A 149 27.05 10.74 19.96
C LEU A 149 26.62 10.85 18.49
N ARG A 150 26.85 12.01 17.87
CA ARG A 150 26.46 12.26 16.47
C ARG A 150 27.22 11.36 15.50
N TYR A 151 28.51 11.13 15.74
CA TYR A 151 29.35 10.22 14.96
C TYR A 151 28.96 8.75 15.13
N GLN A 152 28.50 8.34 16.32
CA GLN A 152 27.96 7.00 16.54
C GLN A 152 26.67 6.76 15.74
N ILE A 153 25.81 7.78 15.63
CA ILE A 153 24.61 7.73 14.78
C ILE A 153 25.02 7.58 13.31
N ASP A 154 25.99 8.36 12.84
CA ASP A 154 26.54 8.26 11.47
C ASP A 154 27.02 6.84 11.13
N CYS A 155 27.75 6.22 12.05
CA CYS A 155 28.20 4.83 11.94
C CYS A 155 27.04 3.83 12.00
N ALA A 156 26.02 4.08 12.82
CA ALA A 156 24.85 3.21 12.93
C ALA A 156 24.00 3.24 11.65
N VAL A 157 23.74 4.43 11.10
CA VAL A 157 23.01 4.61 9.84
C VAL A 157 23.74 3.93 8.68
N THR A 158 25.07 4.09 8.60
CA THR A 158 25.87 3.39 7.58
C THR A 158 25.76 1.87 7.72
N ARG A 159 25.88 1.31 8.93
CA ARG A 159 25.72 -0.14 9.16
C ARG A 159 24.32 -0.65 8.83
N LEU A 160 23.27 0.11 9.12
CA LEU A 160 21.90 -0.24 8.76
C LEU A 160 21.70 -0.22 7.24
N LEU A 161 22.24 0.80 6.55
CA LEU A 161 22.24 0.85 5.09
C LEU A 161 22.99 -0.37 4.51
N ASP A 162 24.18 -0.68 5.00
CA ASP A 162 24.93 -1.86 4.55
C ASP A 162 24.14 -3.16 4.77
N SER A 163 23.39 -3.25 5.88
CA SER A 163 22.48 -4.38 6.15
C SER A 163 21.28 -4.45 5.20
N ILE A 164 20.74 -3.31 4.75
CA ILE A 164 19.68 -3.22 3.73
C ILE A 164 20.20 -3.64 2.35
N LEU A 165 21.45 -3.29 2.04
CA LEU A 165 22.11 -3.67 0.79
C LEU A 165 22.50 -5.15 0.78
N ALA A 166 22.91 -5.69 1.92
CA ALA A 166 23.33 -7.08 2.06
C ALA A 166 22.15 -8.07 2.09
N SER A 167 20.99 -7.70 2.65
CA SER A 167 19.82 -8.58 2.74
C SER A 167 18.52 -7.89 2.32
N GLN A 168 17.68 -8.65 1.61
CA GLN A 168 16.33 -8.22 1.27
C GLN A 168 15.31 -8.46 2.40
N THR A 169 15.71 -9.11 3.49
CA THR A 169 14.82 -9.40 4.62
C THR A 169 14.86 -8.33 5.71
N GLY A 170 13.71 -8.10 6.34
CA GLY A 170 13.55 -7.18 7.47
C GLY A 170 13.95 -5.76 7.12
N ARG A 171 13.74 -5.32 5.87
CA ARG A 171 14.07 -3.96 5.44
C ARG A 171 13.14 -2.93 6.06
N ILE A 172 11.88 -3.29 6.33
CA ILE A 172 10.92 -2.40 6.95
C ILE A 172 11.43 -1.93 8.33
N GLU A 173 11.85 -2.85 9.19
CA GLU A 173 12.35 -2.52 10.52
C GLU A 173 13.71 -1.80 10.47
N LYS A 174 14.59 -2.14 9.50
CA LYS A 174 15.85 -1.41 9.28
C LYS A 174 15.61 0.03 8.83
N PHE A 175 14.63 0.26 7.96
CA PHE A 175 14.20 1.60 7.57
C PHE A 175 13.74 2.37 8.80
N ARG A 176 12.82 1.79 9.59
CA ARG A 176 12.33 2.43 10.81
C ARG A 176 13.46 2.81 11.77
N ALA A 177 14.42 1.91 12.01
CA ALA A 177 15.57 2.20 12.87
C ALA A 177 16.43 3.37 12.37
N VAL A 178 16.54 3.59 11.05
CA VAL A 178 17.20 4.78 10.49
C VAL A 178 16.34 6.02 10.71
N ILE A 179 15.03 5.94 10.46
CA ILE A 179 14.10 7.07 10.61
C ILE A 179 14.02 7.55 12.05
N ASP A 180 14.11 6.65 13.04
CA ASP A 180 14.08 7.00 14.47
C ASP A 180 15.26 7.91 14.90
N TYR A 181 16.33 8.01 14.11
CA TYR A 181 17.40 8.99 14.34
C TYR A 181 17.00 10.43 13.94
N GLY A 182 15.92 10.59 13.17
CA GLY A 182 15.42 11.89 12.69
C GLY A 182 16.43 12.57 11.76
N TYR A 183 16.54 13.89 11.88
CA TYR A 183 17.47 14.68 11.06
C TYR A 183 18.94 14.28 11.25
N ASP A 184 19.26 13.56 12.33
CA ASP A 184 20.61 13.05 12.51
C ASP A 184 21.00 12.03 11.41
N ALA A 185 20.04 11.36 10.76
CA ALA A 185 20.36 10.45 9.65
C ALA A 185 20.68 11.19 8.33
N LYS A 186 20.17 12.41 8.15
CA LYS A 186 20.12 13.13 6.85
C LYS A 186 21.50 13.28 6.19
N ASP A 187 22.48 13.83 6.91
CA ASP A 187 23.84 14.04 6.37
C ASP A 187 24.51 12.73 5.92
N THR A 188 24.26 11.63 6.65
CA THR A 188 24.81 10.31 6.31
C THR A 188 24.17 9.79 5.01
N LEU A 189 22.85 9.89 4.92
CA LEU A 189 22.08 9.44 3.76
C LEU A 189 22.41 10.26 2.51
N LEU A 190 22.56 11.59 2.64
CA LEU A 190 22.98 12.46 1.54
C LEU A 190 24.34 12.03 0.98
N ARG A 191 25.34 11.82 1.85
CA ARG A 191 26.67 11.32 1.41
C ARG A 191 26.59 9.99 0.67
N HIS A 192 25.79 9.04 1.15
CA HIS A 192 25.58 7.75 0.45
C HIS A 192 24.77 7.89 -0.85
N SER A 193 23.90 8.91 -0.94
CA SER A 193 23.10 9.21 -2.15
C SER A 193 23.89 9.86 -3.29
N GLU A 194 25.11 10.32 -3.02
CA GLU A 194 26.01 10.97 -3.97
C GLU A 194 27.17 10.05 -4.41
N VAL A 195 27.23 8.82 -3.92
CA VAL A 195 28.30 7.87 -4.26
C VAL A 195 28.26 7.52 -5.75
N GLU A 196 29.31 7.86 -6.49
CA GLU A 196 29.43 7.63 -7.93
C GLU A 196 30.06 6.29 -8.30
N SER A 197 30.92 5.73 -7.44
CA SER A 197 31.72 4.54 -7.71
C SER A 197 31.82 3.61 -6.50
N GLY A 198 32.20 2.35 -6.72
CA GLY A 198 32.27 1.30 -5.69
C GLY A 198 31.51 0.03 -6.06
N GLU A 199 31.64 -1.01 -5.23
CA GLU A 199 31.05 -2.33 -5.50
C GLU A 199 29.51 -2.33 -5.52
N ASP A 200 28.88 -1.40 -4.81
CA ASP A 200 27.42 -1.33 -4.64
C ASP A 200 26.83 0.07 -4.90
N HIS A 201 27.55 0.94 -5.62
CA HIS A 201 27.21 2.37 -5.75
C HIS A 201 25.79 2.65 -6.28
N LEU A 202 25.24 1.81 -7.19
CA LEU A 202 23.87 1.99 -7.68
C LEU A 202 22.85 1.66 -6.59
N ALA A 203 23.00 0.51 -5.93
CA ALA A 203 22.10 0.08 -4.88
C ALA A 203 22.17 1.01 -3.67
N ARG A 204 23.38 1.38 -3.26
CA ARG A 204 23.64 2.34 -2.17
C ARG A 204 22.96 3.67 -2.42
N ARG A 205 23.13 4.22 -3.63
CA ARG A 205 22.47 5.46 -4.05
C ARG A 205 20.95 5.36 -3.98
N TYR A 206 20.39 4.28 -4.52
CA TYR A 206 18.95 4.06 -4.53
C TYR A 206 18.37 3.95 -3.12
N TYR A 207 18.93 3.08 -2.26
CA TYR A 207 18.40 2.87 -0.91
C TYR A 207 18.66 4.05 0.03
N ALA A 208 19.77 4.79 -0.16
CA ALA A 208 20.00 6.03 0.57
C ALA A 208 18.94 7.09 0.22
N ARG A 209 18.57 7.24 -1.07
CA ARG A 209 17.47 8.11 -1.50
C ARG A 209 16.11 7.63 -0.99
N ALA A 210 15.85 6.32 -1.02
CA ALA A 210 14.61 5.76 -0.48
C ALA A 210 14.47 6.03 1.03
N LEU A 211 15.55 5.87 1.80
CA LEU A 211 15.59 6.23 3.23
C LEU A 211 15.40 7.74 3.44
N LEU A 212 16.04 8.58 2.65
CA LEU A 212 15.92 10.03 2.75
C LEU A 212 14.48 10.49 2.49
N THR A 213 13.82 9.97 1.46
CA THR A 213 12.43 10.31 1.18
C THR A 213 11.47 9.77 2.24
N CYS A 214 11.73 8.59 2.81
CA CYS A 214 10.98 8.08 3.96
C CYS A 214 11.16 8.97 5.20
N LEU A 215 12.39 9.46 5.45
CA LEU A 215 12.68 10.43 6.50
C LEU A 215 11.90 11.73 6.28
N HIS A 216 11.92 12.29 5.08
CA HIS A 216 11.16 13.51 4.76
C HIS A 216 9.66 13.34 5.02
N ARG A 217 9.06 12.22 4.59
CA ARG A 217 7.64 11.93 4.85
C ARG A 217 7.36 11.75 6.35
N SER A 218 8.29 11.17 7.11
CA SER A 218 8.17 11.07 8.57
C SER A 218 8.19 12.42 9.30
N ILE A 219 8.69 13.46 8.65
CA ILE A 219 8.67 14.85 9.14
C ILE A 219 7.42 15.59 8.67
N ALA A 220 7.02 15.39 7.41
CA ALA A 220 5.88 16.06 6.78
C ALA A 220 4.51 15.63 7.35
N VAL A 221 4.25 14.32 7.45
CA VAL A 221 2.98 13.75 7.93
C VAL A 221 2.58 14.26 9.33
N PRO A 222 3.50 14.36 10.32
CA PRO A 222 3.19 14.94 11.61
C PRO A 222 2.64 16.37 11.57
N GLU A 223 3.03 17.22 10.62
CA GLU A 223 2.53 18.61 10.55
C GLU A 223 1.04 18.64 10.20
N TRP A 224 0.59 17.80 9.26
CA TRP A 224 -0.84 17.66 8.97
C TRP A 224 -1.60 16.98 10.11
N ALA A 225 -0.99 16.01 10.79
CA ALA A 225 -1.59 15.39 11.97
C ALA A 225 -1.76 16.38 13.14
N ARG A 226 -0.83 17.34 13.31
CA ARG A 226 -0.93 18.44 14.29
C ARG A 226 -2.09 19.38 13.95
N LEU A 227 -2.25 19.75 12.68
CA LEU A 227 -3.41 20.52 12.21
C LEU A 227 -4.72 19.76 12.49
N ARG A 228 -4.76 18.44 12.23
CA ARG A 228 -5.86 17.55 12.63
C ARG A 228 -6.02 17.40 14.15
N GLN A 229 -5.15 17.95 14.98
CA GLN A 229 -5.34 17.97 16.44
C GLN A 229 -5.72 19.38 16.93
N GLY A 230 -5.89 20.35 16.02
CA GLY A 230 -6.07 21.76 16.37
C GLY A 230 -4.81 22.39 16.97
N LYS A 231 -3.63 21.77 16.79
CA LYS A 231 -2.36 22.35 17.23
C LYS A 231 -1.89 23.39 16.21
N PRO A 232 -1.28 24.50 16.66
CA PRO A 232 -0.78 25.52 15.75
C PRO A 232 0.37 24.95 14.90
N VAL A 233 0.26 25.19 13.59
CA VAL A 233 1.29 24.94 12.56
C VAL A 233 1.20 26.14 11.61
N SER A 234 2.34 26.77 11.32
CA SER A 234 2.40 27.90 10.40
C SER A 234 2.15 27.46 8.95
N LEU A 235 1.68 28.39 8.11
CA LEU A 235 1.20 28.08 6.77
C LEU A 235 2.31 27.54 5.87
N GLU A 236 3.47 28.19 5.89
CA GLU A 236 4.66 27.81 5.12
C GLU A 236 5.17 26.41 5.49
N ARG A 237 5.13 26.04 6.78
CA ARG A 237 5.49 24.69 7.22
C ARG A 237 4.49 23.64 6.74
N ALA A 238 3.19 23.96 6.82
CA ALA A 238 2.15 23.04 6.42
C ALA A 238 2.09 22.83 4.90
N LEU A 239 2.43 23.85 4.11
CA LEU A 239 2.58 23.75 2.66
C LEU A 239 3.91 23.11 2.25
N GLY A 240 5.02 23.45 2.91
CA GLY A 240 6.33 22.83 2.70
C GLY A 240 6.36 21.32 2.98
N ALA A 241 5.40 20.81 3.76
CA ALA A 241 5.20 19.37 3.93
C ALA A 241 4.91 18.65 2.59
N PHE A 242 4.28 19.31 1.60
CA PHE A 242 4.13 18.73 0.26
C PHE A 242 5.46 18.63 -0.47
N ASP A 243 6.33 19.65 -0.36
CA ASP A 243 7.65 19.68 -0.99
C ASP A 243 8.55 18.53 -0.50
N LEU A 244 8.43 18.14 0.78
CA LEU A 244 9.17 17.02 1.36
C LEU A 244 8.80 15.65 0.76
N PHE A 245 7.61 15.50 0.17
CA PHE A 245 7.26 14.29 -0.58
C PHE A 245 7.95 14.24 -1.95
N VAL A 246 8.37 15.39 -2.50
CA VAL A 246 8.92 15.52 -3.85
C VAL A 246 10.43 15.73 -3.78
N PRO A 247 11.25 14.71 -4.10
CA PRO A 247 12.71 14.83 -4.04
C PRO A 247 13.28 15.93 -4.94
N GLU A 248 12.62 16.20 -6.06
CA GLU A 248 13.00 17.23 -7.03
C GLU A 248 12.81 18.66 -6.51
N SER A 249 12.10 18.85 -5.39
CA SER A 249 11.99 20.15 -4.72
C SER A 249 13.35 20.67 -4.25
N GLY A 250 14.30 19.77 -4.01
CA GLY A 250 15.63 20.10 -3.47
C GLY A 250 15.62 20.39 -1.97
N TYR A 251 14.44 20.46 -1.34
CA TYR A 251 14.33 20.69 0.11
C TYR A 251 14.48 19.39 0.87
N GLY A 252 15.30 19.44 1.90
CA GLY A 252 15.41 18.36 2.86
C GLY A 252 14.92 18.72 4.26
N ASP A 253 14.46 19.95 4.46
CA ASP A 253 13.96 20.45 5.74
C ASP A 253 12.83 21.46 5.51
N LEU A 254 11.86 21.49 6.41
CA LEU A 254 10.85 22.56 6.47
C LEU A 254 11.47 23.89 6.90
N ASP A 255 12.54 23.85 7.70
CA ASP A 255 13.22 25.05 8.18
C ASP A 255 13.94 25.77 7.00
N GLU A 256 14.40 25.04 5.96
CA GLU A 256 14.98 25.61 4.72
C GLU A 256 13.96 26.48 3.94
N VAL A 257 12.67 26.09 3.90
CA VAL A 257 11.61 26.89 3.26
C VAL A 257 11.40 28.21 4.01
N THR A 258 11.44 28.16 5.34
CA THR A 258 11.34 29.36 6.19
C THR A 258 12.53 30.29 5.97
N GLU A 259 13.75 29.77 5.93
CA GLU A 259 14.97 30.56 5.67
C GLU A 259 14.90 31.30 4.33
N MET A 260 14.39 30.66 3.28
CA MET A 260 14.22 31.32 1.98
C MET A 260 13.18 32.44 2.00
N LEU A 261 12.09 32.26 2.75
CA LEU A 261 11.09 33.31 2.93
C LEU A 261 11.65 34.47 3.78
N ASP A 262 12.44 34.17 4.81
CA ASP A 262 13.15 35.18 5.61
C ASP A 262 14.15 35.99 4.74
N ASP A 263 14.83 35.34 3.79
CA ASP A 263 15.70 36.02 2.82
C ASP A 263 14.90 36.96 1.90
N LEU A 264 13.68 36.59 1.50
CA LEU A 264 12.78 37.49 0.75
C LEU A 264 12.34 38.69 1.61
N VAL A 265 12.02 38.46 2.88
CA VAL A 265 11.73 39.55 3.84
C VAL A 265 12.92 40.49 3.95
N ALA A 266 14.13 39.96 4.12
CA ALA A 266 15.34 40.77 4.23
C ALA A 266 15.61 41.59 2.96
N GLN A 267 15.41 41.00 1.78
CA GLN A 267 15.55 41.70 0.49
C GLN A 267 14.53 42.83 0.36
N PHE A 268 13.26 42.58 0.67
CA PHE A 268 12.20 43.58 0.62
C PHE A 268 12.49 44.75 1.58
N VAL A 269 12.81 44.45 2.84
CA VAL A 269 13.12 45.46 3.85
C VAL A 269 14.36 46.28 3.48
N THR A 270 15.40 45.65 2.91
CA THR A 270 16.62 46.36 2.47
C THR A 270 16.37 47.27 1.26
N SER A 271 15.39 46.93 0.42
CA SER A 271 15.05 47.70 -0.78
C SER A 271 14.33 49.03 -0.49
N LEU A 272 13.88 49.27 0.75
CA LEU A 272 13.02 50.40 1.11
C LEU A 272 13.50 51.13 2.38
N SER A 273 13.72 52.44 2.28
CA SER A 273 14.30 53.25 3.36
C SER A 273 13.30 53.72 4.43
N GLU A 274 12.00 53.80 4.09
CA GLU A 274 10.95 54.45 4.91
C GLU A 274 9.69 53.56 5.02
N LEU A 275 9.85 52.26 5.28
CA LEU A 275 8.70 51.35 5.37
C LEU A 275 7.74 51.74 6.51
N ASN A 276 8.26 52.26 7.63
CA ASN A 276 7.47 52.52 8.83
C ASN A 276 6.49 53.70 8.70
N ASP A 277 6.75 54.62 7.77
CA ASP A 277 5.96 55.84 7.59
C ASP A 277 4.75 55.66 6.65
N LEU A 278 4.64 54.48 6.03
CA LEU A 278 3.55 54.13 5.12
C LEU A 278 2.30 53.65 5.85
N SER A 279 1.13 54.00 5.31
CA SER A 279 -0.16 53.45 5.75
C SER A 279 -0.21 51.94 5.55
N PRO A 280 -1.05 51.18 6.31
CA PRO A 280 -1.23 49.75 6.09
C PRO A 280 -1.58 49.39 4.63
N ARG A 281 -2.43 50.20 3.98
CA ARG A 281 -2.79 50.04 2.56
C ARG A 281 -1.60 50.23 1.64
N ASP A 282 -0.81 51.30 1.83
CA ASP A 282 0.33 51.58 0.96
C ASP A 282 1.42 50.51 1.11
N LYS A 283 1.68 50.04 2.33
CA LYS A 283 2.57 48.89 2.59
C LYS A 283 2.12 47.65 1.81
N ALA A 284 0.82 47.35 1.88
CA ALA A 284 0.25 46.18 1.22
C ALA A 284 0.38 46.24 -0.31
N LEU A 285 0.02 47.37 -0.91
CA LEU A 285 0.12 47.56 -2.37
C LEU A 285 1.58 47.59 -2.84
N LEU A 286 2.47 48.20 -2.06
CA LEU A 286 3.90 48.24 -2.36
C LEU A 286 4.53 46.84 -2.35
N LEU A 287 4.19 46.01 -1.36
CA LEU A 287 4.64 44.62 -1.31
C LEU A 287 4.11 43.82 -2.50
N ALA A 288 2.83 43.98 -2.85
CA ALA A 288 2.25 43.29 -4.00
C ALA A 288 2.91 43.70 -5.32
N SER A 289 3.30 44.98 -5.47
CA SER A 289 4.08 45.46 -6.63
C SER A 289 5.46 44.86 -6.62
N TRP A 290 6.16 44.90 -5.50
CA TRP A 290 7.52 44.39 -5.39
C TRP A 290 7.60 42.90 -5.73
N LEU A 291 6.69 42.07 -5.21
CA LEU A 291 6.65 40.64 -5.53
C LEU A 291 6.37 40.39 -7.02
N HIS A 292 5.46 41.18 -7.62
CA HIS A 292 5.15 41.07 -9.04
C HIS A 292 6.31 41.53 -9.94
N ASP A 293 6.96 42.64 -9.60
CA ASP A 293 8.05 43.26 -10.37
C ASP A 293 9.35 42.46 -10.31
N HIS A 294 9.50 41.58 -9.32
CA HIS A 294 10.63 40.65 -9.18
C HIS A 294 10.30 39.21 -9.62
N ASP A 295 9.16 39.02 -10.32
CA ASP A 295 8.70 37.71 -10.80
C ASP A 295 8.60 36.64 -9.68
N LEU A 296 8.25 37.04 -8.45
CA LEU A 296 8.15 36.16 -7.28
C LEU A 296 6.76 35.53 -7.09
N THR A 297 5.77 35.97 -7.87
CA THR A 297 4.39 35.45 -7.88
C THR A 297 3.83 35.36 -9.30
N GLY A 298 2.86 34.46 -9.51
CA GLY A 298 2.23 34.26 -10.81
C GLY A 298 2.89 33.16 -11.64
N ILE A 299 2.57 33.12 -12.94
CA ILE A 299 3.09 32.13 -13.89
C ILE A 299 3.65 32.86 -15.11
N GLU A 300 4.87 32.53 -15.49
CA GLU A 300 5.56 33.07 -16.66
C GLU A 300 4.80 32.76 -17.95
N ARG A 301 4.97 33.63 -18.95
CA ARG A 301 4.31 33.47 -20.25
C ARG A 301 4.77 32.20 -20.96
N GLY A 302 3.81 31.37 -21.37
CA GLY A 302 4.05 30.13 -22.12
C GLY A 302 4.16 28.87 -21.25
N ARG A 303 4.07 29.00 -19.92
CA ARG A 303 3.95 27.87 -18.99
C ARG A 303 2.49 27.45 -18.85
N GLU A 304 2.26 26.15 -18.63
CA GLU A 304 0.90 25.61 -18.48
C GLU A 304 0.34 25.89 -17.09
N TYR A 305 -0.88 26.44 -17.02
CA TYR A 305 -1.51 26.81 -15.74
C TYR A 305 -1.66 25.63 -14.78
N HIS A 306 -2.08 24.46 -15.29
CA HIS A 306 -2.34 23.25 -14.51
C HIS A 306 -1.10 22.37 -14.28
N ALA A 307 0.11 22.89 -14.51
CA ALA A 307 1.33 22.15 -14.25
C ALA A 307 1.44 21.83 -12.75
N VAL A 308 1.73 20.56 -12.43
CA VAL A 308 1.71 20.04 -11.05
C VAL A 308 2.70 20.79 -10.16
N GLU A 309 3.87 21.17 -10.68
CA GLU A 309 4.92 21.91 -9.98
C GLU A 309 4.45 23.24 -9.39
N HIS A 310 3.45 23.91 -9.96
CA HIS A 310 2.99 25.22 -9.51
C HIS A 310 2.19 25.17 -8.19
N ASN A 311 1.95 23.96 -7.65
CA ASN A 311 1.26 23.73 -6.38
C ASN A 311 2.20 23.66 -5.17
N PHE A 312 3.51 23.71 -5.38
CA PHE A 312 4.50 23.43 -4.34
C PHE A 312 5.23 24.72 -3.95
N LEU A 313 5.23 25.03 -2.65
CA LEU A 313 5.78 26.30 -2.13
C LEU A 313 7.29 26.34 -2.31
N GLY A 314 7.97 25.28 -1.88
CA GLY A 314 9.41 25.16 -2.03
C GLY A 314 9.84 25.21 -3.48
N LEU A 315 9.21 24.43 -4.37
CA LEU A 315 9.52 24.46 -5.80
C LEU A 315 9.35 25.86 -6.42
N ALA A 316 8.32 26.60 -6.01
CA ALA A 316 8.16 27.99 -6.43
C ALA A 316 9.34 28.84 -5.95
N LEU A 317 9.75 28.72 -4.68
CA LEU A 317 10.87 29.48 -4.12
C LEU A 317 12.24 29.13 -4.73
N ASN A 318 12.45 27.88 -5.16
CA ASN A 318 13.72 27.42 -5.76
C ASN A 318 13.79 27.65 -7.29
N SER A 319 12.66 27.91 -7.93
CA SER A 319 12.61 28.09 -9.38
C SER A 319 12.94 29.54 -9.75
N PRO A 320 13.84 29.80 -10.71
CA PRO A 320 14.21 31.16 -11.11
C PRO A 320 13.04 32.05 -11.53
N GLY A 321 11.92 31.47 -11.99
CA GLY A 321 10.72 32.20 -12.42
C GLY A 321 9.55 32.14 -11.44
N HIS A 322 9.75 31.57 -10.25
CA HIS A 322 8.77 31.44 -9.15
C HIS A 322 7.32 31.08 -9.55
N ASN A 323 7.18 30.26 -10.61
CA ASN A 323 5.89 29.87 -11.15
C ASN A 323 5.01 29.22 -10.07
N SER A 324 3.92 29.89 -9.71
CA SER A 324 3.07 29.53 -8.57
C SER A 324 1.60 29.76 -8.90
N LEU A 325 0.73 28.83 -8.47
CA LEU A 325 -0.71 29.03 -8.51
C LEU A 325 -1.15 30.08 -7.48
N PRO A 326 -2.37 30.65 -7.61
CA PRO A 326 -2.85 31.71 -6.72
C PRO A 326 -2.72 31.42 -5.23
N LEU A 327 -2.93 30.15 -4.83
CA LEU A 327 -2.78 29.70 -3.45
C LEU A 327 -1.35 29.88 -2.93
N ILE A 328 -0.35 29.50 -3.72
CA ILE A 328 1.06 29.59 -3.35
C ILE A 328 1.52 31.04 -3.38
N SER A 329 1.11 31.82 -4.38
CA SER A 329 1.39 33.27 -4.43
C SER A 329 0.80 34.01 -3.22
N ALA A 330 -0.42 33.67 -2.80
CA ALA A 330 -1.04 34.23 -1.60
C ALA A 330 -0.27 33.83 -0.33
N ALA A 331 0.22 32.59 -0.23
CA ALA A 331 1.01 32.14 0.92
C ALA A 331 2.35 32.90 1.05
N ILE A 332 3.07 33.10 -0.06
CA ILE A 332 4.31 33.90 -0.10
C ILE A 332 4.03 35.34 0.34
N TYR A 333 3.00 35.96 -0.24
CA TYR A 333 2.60 37.32 0.11
C TYR A 333 2.28 37.45 1.61
N CYS A 334 1.45 36.56 2.15
CA CYS A 334 1.03 36.61 3.55
C CYS A 334 2.23 36.49 4.50
N TYR A 335 3.20 35.64 4.19
CA TYR A 335 4.39 35.49 5.02
C TYR A 335 5.19 36.79 5.10
N VAL A 336 5.50 37.41 3.96
CA VAL A 336 6.26 38.67 3.92
C VAL A 336 5.47 39.82 4.53
N ALA A 337 4.16 39.89 4.28
CA ALA A 337 3.26 40.90 4.84
C ALA A 337 3.19 40.85 6.37
N GLN A 338 3.12 39.65 6.95
CA GLN A 338 3.12 39.46 8.40
C GLN A 338 4.46 39.88 9.02
N ALA A 339 5.58 39.59 8.36
CA ALA A 339 6.91 39.99 8.86
C ALA A 339 7.12 41.51 8.92
N ILE A 340 6.41 42.28 8.09
CA ILE A 340 6.43 43.75 8.10
C ILE A 340 5.29 44.38 8.92
N GLY A 341 4.56 43.58 9.70
CA GLY A 341 3.55 44.03 10.65
C GLY A 341 2.13 44.22 10.10
N LEU A 342 1.80 43.63 8.94
CA LEU A 342 0.43 43.59 8.43
C LEU A 342 -0.31 42.33 8.93
N ASP A 343 -1.59 42.45 9.28
CA ASP A 343 -2.45 41.31 9.59
C ASP A 343 -3.03 40.71 8.29
N ALA A 344 -2.17 40.01 7.54
CA ALA A 344 -2.50 39.43 6.24
C ALA A 344 -2.75 37.92 6.35
N HIS A 345 -3.84 37.43 5.74
CA HIS A 345 -4.20 36.02 5.72
C HIS A 345 -4.69 35.58 4.33
N PRO A 346 -4.52 34.31 3.95
CA PRO A 346 -5.20 33.78 2.77
C PRO A 346 -6.73 33.86 2.92
N CYS A 347 -7.42 34.16 1.83
CA CYS A 347 -8.87 34.23 1.73
C CYS A 347 -9.34 33.20 0.68
N GLY A 348 -9.90 32.08 1.14
CA GLY A 348 -10.25 30.91 0.36
C GLY A 348 -11.52 31.07 -0.48
N PHE A 349 -11.50 31.98 -1.45
CA PHE A 349 -12.62 32.26 -2.35
C PHE A 349 -12.90 31.10 -3.33
N PRO A 350 -14.14 30.87 -3.82
CA PRO A 350 -14.37 29.82 -4.82
C PRO A 350 -13.48 29.99 -6.07
N PHE A 351 -12.85 28.92 -6.54
CA PHE A 351 -11.96 28.88 -7.72
C PHE A 351 -10.67 29.71 -7.67
N HIS A 352 -10.52 30.67 -6.75
CA HIS A 352 -9.29 31.48 -6.58
C HIS A 352 -8.87 31.66 -5.10
N VAL A 353 -7.63 32.02 -4.80
CA VAL A 353 -7.23 32.37 -3.42
C VAL A 353 -6.75 33.81 -3.41
N HIS A 354 -7.44 34.66 -2.65
CA HIS A 354 -7.08 36.05 -2.43
C HIS A 354 -6.28 36.20 -1.13
N VAL A 355 -5.80 37.41 -0.86
CA VAL A 355 -5.28 37.79 0.45
C VAL A 355 -6.23 38.81 1.06
N ILE A 356 -6.60 38.61 2.33
CA ILE A 356 -7.32 39.58 3.14
C ILE A 356 -6.35 40.26 4.10
N ILE A 357 -6.46 41.58 4.25
CA ILE A 357 -5.62 42.36 5.17
C ILE A 357 -6.54 43.18 6.07
N THR A 358 -6.42 42.94 7.37
CA THR A 358 -7.21 43.63 8.39
C THR A 358 -6.39 44.79 8.97
N PRO A 359 -6.98 45.99 9.16
CA PRO A 359 -6.28 47.07 9.82
C PRO A 359 -6.10 46.79 11.32
N PRO A 360 -5.08 47.37 11.96
CA PRO A 360 -4.92 47.29 13.41
C PRO A 360 -6.17 47.82 14.16
N PRO A 361 -6.44 47.34 15.40
CA PRO A 361 -7.58 47.82 16.18
C PRO A 361 -7.58 49.35 16.36
N GLY A 362 -8.71 49.99 16.10
CA GLY A 362 -8.91 51.43 16.28
C GLY A 362 -8.49 52.33 15.12
N VAL A 363 -7.95 51.77 14.02
CA VAL A 363 -7.62 52.51 12.79
C VAL A 363 -8.22 51.86 11.54
N ASP A 364 -8.30 52.61 10.45
CA ASP A 364 -8.62 52.10 9.12
C ASP A 364 -7.34 51.72 8.34
N MET A 365 -7.51 51.24 7.10
CA MET A 365 -6.39 50.86 6.24
C MET A 365 -5.53 52.04 5.76
N ASN A 366 -5.98 53.29 5.92
CA ASN A 366 -5.18 54.49 5.64
C ASN A 366 -4.42 54.98 6.89
N GLY A 367 -4.63 54.36 8.06
CA GLY A 367 -4.03 54.78 9.32
C GLY A 367 -4.82 55.83 10.09
N GLU A 368 -6.05 56.15 9.65
CA GLU A 368 -6.92 57.13 10.30
C GLU A 368 -7.74 56.49 11.43
N ALA A 369 -8.00 57.23 12.51
CA ALA A 369 -8.72 56.72 13.67
C ALA A 369 -10.21 56.44 13.35
N VAL A 370 -10.70 55.26 13.71
CA VAL A 370 -12.11 54.87 13.51
C VAL A 370 -12.90 55.07 14.80
N SER A 371 -14.14 55.56 14.68
CA SER A 371 -15.02 55.82 15.83
C SER A 371 -15.60 54.50 16.38
N GLY A 372 -14.96 53.90 17.40
CA GLY A 372 -15.41 52.68 18.06
C GLY A 372 -14.26 51.77 18.51
N ALA A 373 -14.59 50.64 19.16
CA ALA A 373 -13.61 49.59 19.48
C ALA A 373 -13.35 48.62 18.30
N ASP A 374 -14.03 48.83 17.18
CA ASP A 374 -13.96 47.98 15.99
C ASP A 374 -12.85 48.45 15.03
N SER A 375 -12.16 47.50 14.39
CA SER A 375 -11.23 47.77 13.28
C SER A 375 -11.97 48.27 12.04
N GLY A 376 -11.33 49.12 11.23
CA GLY A 376 -11.87 49.49 9.91
C GLY A 376 -12.06 48.27 8.97
N PRO A 377 -12.76 48.43 7.84
CA PRO A 377 -13.00 47.33 6.91
C PRO A 377 -11.67 46.80 6.31
N PRO A 378 -11.55 45.48 6.07
CA PRO A 378 -10.37 44.91 5.45
C PRO A 378 -10.30 45.25 3.95
N ILE A 379 -9.11 45.09 3.37
CA ILE A 379 -8.90 45.11 1.92
C ILE A 379 -8.56 43.72 1.39
N TYR A 380 -8.79 43.51 0.10
CA TYR A 380 -8.51 42.25 -0.59
C TYR A 380 -7.50 42.47 -1.71
N LEU A 381 -6.53 41.58 -1.85
CA LEU A 381 -5.52 41.60 -2.91
C LEU A 381 -5.48 40.27 -3.66
N ASP A 382 -4.97 40.34 -4.89
CA ASP A 382 -4.66 39.17 -5.72
C ASP A 382 -3.18 39.18 -6.13
N PRO A 383 -2.27 38.70 -5.26
CA PRO A 383 -0.83 38.71 -5.54
C PRO A 383 -0.44 37.92 -6.80
N PHE A 384 -1.30 37.03 -7.28
CA PHE A 384 -1.08 36.28 -8.53
C PHE A 384 -1.32 37.15 -9.77
N ARG A 385 -2.25 38.11 -9.72
CA ARG A 385 -2.56 39.01 -10.85
C ARG A 385 -1.88 40.38 -10.75
N GLY A 386 -1.32 40.73 -9.59
CA GLY A 386 -0.50 41.91 -9.39
C GLY A 386 -0.99 42.84 -8.26
N ALA A 387 -0.51 44.08 -8.28
CA ALA A 387 -0.59 45.02 -7.15
C ALA A 387 -1.87 45.85 -7.06
N ARG A 388 -3.05 45.27 -7.30
CA ARG A 388 -4.32 46.01 -7.27
C ARG A 388 -5.25 45.52 -6.17
N GLU A 389 -5.89 46.47 -5.49
CA GLU A 389 -7.00 46.19 -4.59
C GLU A 389 -8.15 45.55 -5.39
N THR A 390 -8.62 44.40 -4.92
CA THR A 390 -9.79 43.71 -5.44
C THR A 390 -11.01 44.26 -4.71
N PRO A 391 -11.94 44.97 -5.39
CA PRO A 391 -13.09 45.56 -4.71
C PRO A 391 -13.96 44.48 -4.06
N VAL A 392 -14.33 44.68 -2.79
CA VAL A 392 -15.21 43.74 -2.07
C VAL A 392 -16.60 43.62 -2.73
N SER A 393 -17.05 44.66 -3.45
CA SER A 393 -18.25 44.60 -4.28
C SER A 393 -18.16 43.50 -5.33
N ASP A 394 -17.02 43.41 -6.03
CA ASP A 394 -16.81 42.47 -7.12
C ASP A 394 -16.80 41.02 -6.59
N LEU A 395 -16.22 40.81 -5.40
CA LEU A 395 -16.22 39.52 -4.72
C LEU A 395 -17.62 39.12 -4.25
N ARG A 396 -18.39 40.06 -3.69
CA ARG A 396 -19.79 39.83 -3.29
C ARG A 396 -20.68 39.52 -4.49
N ASP A 397 -20.53 40.27 -5.58
CA ASP A 397 -21.28 40.07 -6.81
C ASP A 397 -20.99 38.68 -7.42
N GLN A 398 -19.73 38.24 -7.39
CA GLN A 398 -19.35 36.89 -7.82
C GLN A 398 -19.95 35.79 -6.93
N LEU A 399 -19.94 35.96 -5.61
CA LEU A 399 -20.54 34.98 -4.69
C LEU A 399 -22.06 34.92 -4.82
N ALA A 400 -22.70 36.08 -4.97
CA ALA A 400 -24.13 36.18 -5.25
C ALA A 400 -24.49 35.49 -6.57
N PHE A 401 -23.65 35.65 -7.61
CA PHE A 401 -23.80 34.94 -8.88
C PHE A 401 -23.65 33.42 -8.74
N LEU A 402 -22.74 32.95 -7.87
CA LEU A 402 -22.58 31.52 -7.54
C LEU A 402 -23.68 30.97 -6.62
N GLY A 403 -24.63 31.81 -6.19
CA GLY A 403 -25.76 31.41 -5.35
C GLY A 403 -25.43 31.27 -3.87
N ALA A 404 -24.33 31.85 -3.39
CA ALA A 404 -23.94 31.80 -1.98
C ALA A 404 -24.86 32.67 -1.10
N SER A 405 -25.34 32.11 0.00
CA SER A 405 -26.09 32.81 1.05
C SER A 405 -25.25 33.87 1.77
N ASP A 406 -25.86 34.82 2.46
CA ASP A 406 -25.13 35.87 3.22
C ASP A 406 -24.13 35.29 4.23
N THR A 407 -24.48 34.15 4.86
CA THR A 407 -23.60 33.43 5.79
C THR A 407 -22.39 32.82 5.08
N GLU A 408 -22.60 32.20 3.92
CA GLU A 408 -21.51 31.65 3.10
C GLU A 408 -20.63 32.77 2.53
N GLN A 409 -21.24 33.90 2.15
CA GLN A 409 -20.50 35.07 1.70
C GLN A 409 -19.58 35.61 2.79
N ALA A 410 -20.07 35.74 4.01
CA ALA A 410 -19.25 36.15 5.15
C ALA A 410 -18.09 35.17 5.40
N ALA A 411 -18.32 33.86 5.24
CA ALA A 411 -17.29 32.85 5.40
C ALA A 411 -16.23 32.91 4.28
N PHE A 412 -16.63 33.04 3.01
CA PHE A 412 -15.71 33.12 1.87
C PHE A 412 -14.89 34.42 1.82
N LEU A 413 -15.42 35.48 2.41
CA LEU A 413 -14.75 36.79 2.54
C LEU A 413 -13.92 36.92 3.82
N GLY A 414 -13.90 35.89 4.68
CA GLY A 414 -13.10 35.84 5.89
C GLY A 414 -11.71 35.21 5.67
N PRO A 415 -10.81 35.32 6.66
CA PRO A 415 -9.52 34.63 6.62
C PRO A 415 -9.72 33.11 6.67
N SER A 416 -9.03 32.39 5.80
CA SER A 416 -9.00 30.93 5.81
C SER A 416 -7.97 30.40 6.79
N SER A 417 -8.35 29.33 7.48
CA SER A 417 -7.45 28.56 8.33
C SER A 417 -6.37 27.84 7.52
N THR A 418 -5.24 27.54 8.16
CA THR A 418 -4.17 26.73 7.57
C THR A 418 -4.68 25.38 7.05
N SER A 419 -5.59 24.72 7.78
CA SER A 419 -6.16 23.43 7.37
C SER A 419 -6.95 23.52 6.07
N GLU A 420 -7.75 24.58 5.88
CA GLU A 420 -8.53 24.79 4.65
C GLU A 420 -7.61 25.03 3.44
N ILE A 421 -6.54 25.82 3.62
CA ILE A 421 -5.57 26.09 2.56
C ILE A 421 -4.80 24.82 2.19
N VAL A 422 -4.38 24.00 3.16
CA VAL A 422 -3.68 22.73 2.90
C VAL A 422 -4.60 21.72 2.21
N GLN A 423 -5.86 21.57 2.63
CA GLN A 423 -6.84 20.72 1.94
C GLN A 423 -7.03 21.16 0.49
N ARG A 424 -7.13 22.48 0.26
CA ARG A 424 -7.28 23.02 -1.09
C ARG A 424 -6.04 22.77 -1.94
N CYS A 425 -4.84 22.92 -1.38
CA CYS A 425 -3.58 22.58 -2.04
C CYS A 425 -3.55 21.10 -2.44
N GLY A 426 -3.93 20.19 -1.53
CA GLY A 426 -4.05 18.75 -1.83
C GLY A 426 -5.03 18.46 -2.97
N ARG A 427 -6.19 19.14 -3.01
CA ARG A 427 -7.16 19.02 -4.11
C ARG A 427 -6.63 19.59 -5.43
N ASN A 428 -5.91 20.71 -5.41
CA ASN A 428 -5.30 21.29 -6.61
C ASN A 428 -4.25 20.33 -7.20
N ILE A 429 -3.41 19.72 -6.36
CA ILE A 429 -2.45 18.68 -6.79
C ILE A 429 -3.20 17.49 -7.42
N TRP A 430 -4.21 16.95 -6.72
CA TRP A 430 -5.02 15.83 -7.22
C TRP A 430 -5.66 16.12 -8.58
N THR A 431 -6.20 17.33 -8.73
CA THR A 431 -6.86 17.77 -9.97
C THR A 431 -5.86 17.92 -11.10
N SER A 432 -4.73 18.59 -10.85
CA SER A 432 -3.65 18.78 -11.83
C SER A 432 -3.15 17.43 -12.38
N ILE A 433 -3.02 16.42 -11.52
CA ILE A 433 -2.62 15.05 -11.91
C ILE A 433 -3.73 14.35 -12.72
N SER A 434 -4.99 14.52 -12.32
CA SER A 434 -6.13 13.84 -12.97
C SER A 434 -6.49 14.44 -14.32
N THR A 435 -6.24 15.74 -14.53
CA THR A 435 -6.52 16.44 -15.79
C THR A 435 -5.33 16.45 -16.75
N ALA A 436 -4.14 16.08 -16.29
CA ALA A 436 -2.94 15.97 -17.13
C ALA A 436 -3.18 14.92 -18.24
N THR A 437 -3.52 15.39 -19.43
CA THR A 437 -3.48 14.57 -20.65
C THR A 437 -2.02 14.50 -21.07
N ASN A 438 -1.47 13.28 -21.24
CA ASN A 438 -0.10 13.09 -21.75
C ASN A 438 0.09 13.97 -23.00
N PRO A 439 0.91 15.03 -22.95
CA PRO A 439 1.04 15.91 -24.09
C PRO A 439 1.69 15.12 -25.24
N PRO A 440 1.17 15.24 -26.48
CA PRO A 440 1.83 14.69 -27.65
C PRO A 440 3.11 15.51 -27.92
N GLY A 441 4.18 15.20 -27.20
CA GLY A 441 5.45 15.92 -27.31
C GLY A 441 6.26 16.01 -26.02
N GLY A 442 6.59 14.89 -25.39
CA GLY A 442 7.86 14.68 -24.67
C GLY A 442 8.30 15.65 -23.55
N HIS A 443 7.51 16.63 -23.13
CA HIS A 443 7.82 17.44 -21.96
C HIS A 443 7.58 16.59 -20.71
N THR A 444 8.69 16.12 -20.14
CA THR A 444 8.72 15.41 -18.86
C THR A 444 8.34 16.40 -17.76
N THR A 445 7.28 16.10 -17.00
CA THR A 445 6.97 16.84 -15.77
C THR A 445 8.19 16.80 -14.86
N SER A 446 8.58 17.94 -14.29
CA SER A 446 9.74 18.05 -13.39
C SER A 446 9.52 17.34 -12.05
N VAL A 447 8.26 17.05 -11.72
CA VAL A 447 7.83 16.43 -10.45
C VAL A 447 7.44 14.98 -10.65
N ASP A 448 7.83 14.11 -9.71
CA ASP A 448 7.37 12.74 -9.64
C ASP A 448 5.87 12.68 -9.27
N VAL A 449 5.05 12.35 -10.27
CA VAL A 449 3.57 12.31 -10.15
C VAL A 449 3.10 11.33 -9.08
N VAL A 450 3.81 10.21 -8.90
CA VAL A 450 3.46 9.18 -7.88
C VAL A 450 3.62 9.77 -6.48
N SER A 451 4.74 10.43 -6.21
CA SER A 451 5.00 11.10 -4.93
C SER A 451 4.05 12.26 -4.66
N ALA A 452 3.76 13.09 -5.67
CA ALA A 452 2.79 14.18 -5.56
C ALA A 452 1.36 13.67 -5.26
N LYS A 453 0.94 12.60 -5.94
CA LYS A 453 -0.34 11.93 -5.67
C LYS A 453 -0.39 11.39 -4.25
N TYR A 454 0.69 10.77 -3.78
CA TYR A 454 0.78 10.25 -2.43
C TYR A 454 0.68 11.36 -1.37
N ALA A 455 1.37 12.48 -1.57
CA ALA A 455 1.27 13.67 -0.71
C ALA A 455 -0.16 14.22 -0.64
N SER A 456 -0.84 14.31 -1.80
CA SER A 456 -2.23 14.77 -1.87
C SER A 456 -3.17 13.88 -1.06
N LEU A 457 -3.07 12.55 -1.19
CA LEU A 457 -3.92 11.60 -0.46
C LEU A 457 -3.68 11.66 1.05
N TRP A 458 -2.42 11.75 1.50
CA TRP A 458 -2.10 11.91 2.92
C TRP A 458 -2.72 13.18 3.50
N SER A 459 -2.56 14.31 2.82
CA SER A 459 -3.11 15.59 3.29
C SER A 459 -4.65 15.56 3.35
N LEU A 460 -5.31 15.01 2.32
CA LEU A 460 -6.76 14.88 2.25
C LEU A 460 -7.31 13.94 3.34
N MET A 461 -6.70 12.76 3.52
CA MET A 461 -7.14 11.81 4.55
C MET A 461 -6.98 12.37 5.97
N LEU A 462 -5.86 13.02 6.27
CA LEU A 462 -5.62 13.54 7.61
C LEU A 462 -6.49 14.75 7.92
N LEU A 463 -6.76 15.63 6.95
CA LEU A 463 -7.49 16.87 7.23
C LEU A 463 -9.01 16.75 7.08
N ALA A 464 -9.56 15.60 6.68
CA ALA A 464 -10.99 15.32 6.55
C ALA A 464 -11.77 15.27 7.89
N ARG A 465 -11.64 16.27 8.77
CA ARG A 465 -12.25 16.29 10.13
C ARG A 465 -13.78 16.37 10.11
N ASP A 466 -14.35 17.07 9.13
CA ASP A 466 -15.81 17.31 9.00
C ASP A 466 -16.44 16.48 7.87
N SER A 467 -15.66 15.59 7.26
CA SER A 467 -16.08 14.74 6.15
C SER A 467 -16.86 13.53 6.62
N ARG A 468 -17.85 13.09 5.82
CA ARG A 468 -18.57 11.84 6.07
C ARG A 468 -17.58 10.68 6.00
N PRO A 469 -17.78 9.56 6.72
CA PRO A 469 -16.95 8.35 6.61
C PRO A 469 -16.69 7.90 5.16
N MET A 470 -17.61 8.26 4.25
CA MET A 470 -17.54 7.97 2.83
C MET A 470 -16.37 8.64 2.08
N ASP A 471 -15.96 9.86 2.46
CA ASP A 471 -14.85 10.56 1.80
C ASP A 471 -13.50 9.89 2.12
N LEU A 472 -13.34 9.41 3.37
CA LEU A 472 -12.16 8.65 3.79
C LEU A 472 -12.08 7.31 3.04
N ARG A 473 -13.21 6.64 2.84
CA ARG A 473 -13.31 5.37 2.11
C ARG A 473 -12.98 5.50 0.63
N HIS A 474 -13.28 6.64 0.01
CA HIS A 474 -12.93 6.87 -1.39
C HIS A 474 -11.41 6.95 -1.60
N HIS A 475 -10.69 7.61 -0.68
CA HIS A 475 -9.24 7.81 -0.80
C HIS A 475 -8.40 6.63 -0.29
N LEU A 476 -8.93 5.83 0.65
CA LEU A 476 -8.18 4.74 1.29
C LEU A 476 -7.61 3.70 0.30
N PRO A 477 -8.37 3.12 -0.67
CA PRO A 477 -7.82 2.13 -1.60
C PRO A 477 -6.66 2.68 -2.43
N LEU A 478 -6.77 3.92 -2.89
CA LEU A 478 -5.75 4.61 -3.67
C LEU A 478 -4.48 4.87 -2.84
N LEU A 479 -4.63 5.26 -1.57
CA LEU A 479 -3.50 5.42 -0.66
C LEU A 479 -2.83 4.08 -0.38
N MET A 480 -3.61 3.04 -0.09
CA MET A 480 -3.09 1.71 0.22
C MET A 480 -2.41 1.05 -0.98
N GLU A 481 -2.89 1.30 -2.21
CA GLU A 481 -2.24 0.87 -3.44
C GLU A 481 -0.84 1.47 -3.55
N LEU A 482 -0.72 2.81 -3.54
CA LEU A 482 0.57 3.52 -3.63
C LEU A 482 1.51 3.13 -2.49
N PHE A 483 0.97 2.99 -1.27
CA PHE A 483 1.72 2.54 -0.12
C PHE A 483 2.32 1.14 -0.34
N ALA A 484 1.51 0.18 -0.81
CA ALA A 484 1.97 -1.19 -1.00
C ALA A 484 2.96 -1.34 -2.17
N THR A 485 2.81 -0.55 -3.25
CA THR A 485 3.61 -0.68 -4.48
C THR A 485 4.90 0.13 -4.43
N ASP A 486 4.83 1.38 -3.97
CA ASP A 486 5.90 2.38 -4.12
C ASP A 486 6.54 2.77 -2.79
N PHE A 487 5.76 2.82 -1.70
CA PHE A 487 6.22 3.30 -0.39
C PHE A 487 6.04 2.30 0.78
N PRO A 488 6.41 1.01 0.63
CA PRO A 488 6.10 -0.01 1.64
C PRO A 488 6.81 0.20 2.99
N SER A 489 7.91 0.96 2.99
CA SER A 489 8.65 1.31 4.21
C SER A 489 7.89 2.29 5.12
N ASP A 490 6.85 2.96 4.63
CA ASP A 490 6.04 3.92 5.38
C ASP A 490 4.99 3.24 6.29
N ILE A 491 5.11 1.92 6.49
CA ILE A 491 4.15 1.12 7.28
C ILE A 491 3.89 1.74 8.65
N PHE A 492 4.92 2.29 9.28
CA PHE A 492 4.83 2.91 10.61
C PHE A 492 4.05 4.23 10.58
N LEU A 493 4.09 4.97 9.48
CA LEU A 493 3.26 6.16 9.30
C LEU A 493 1.80 5.77 9.13
N VAL A 494 1.52 4.74 8.33
CA VAL A 494 0.14 4.24 8.14
C VAL A 494 -0.44 3.76 9.46
N GLU A 495 0.32 2.98 10.24
CA GLU A 495 -0.09 2.55 11.58
C GLU A 495 -0.35 3.69 12.54
N GLN A 496 0.51 4.70 12.54
CA GLN A 496 0.42 5.78 13.51
C GLN A 496 -0.67 6.80 13.17
N TYR A 497 -0.91 7.05 11.88
CA TYR A 497 -1.71 8.19 11.43
C TYR A 497 -2.95 7.82 10.64
N ILE A 498 -2.98 6.68 9.92
CA ILE A 498 -4.13 6.24 9.12
C ILE A 498 -5.00 5.26 9.89
N VAL A 499 -4.42 4.21 10.49
CA VAL A 499 -5.17 3.19 11.25
C VAL A 499 -6.10 3.81 12.31
N PRO A 500 -5.69 4.81 13.11
CA PRO A 500 -6.58 5.41 14.11
C PRO A 500 -7.80 6.14 13.51
N LEU A 501 -7.73 6.57 12.24
CA LEU A 501 -8.86 7.22 11.56
C LEU A 501 -10.03 6.27 11.33
N PHE A 502 -9.74 4.96 11.28
CA PHE A 502 -10.72 3.92 11.01
C PHE A 502 -11.12 3.16 12.27
N GLN A 503 -10.69 3.57 13.46
CA GLN A 503 -11.04 2.87 14.70
C GLN A 503 -12.57 2.82 14.87
N GLY A 504 -13.13 1.61 14.95
CA GLY A 504 -14.58 1.39 15.01
C GLY A 504 -15.26 1.25 13.64
N LEU A 505 -14.51 1.35 12.54
CA LEU A 505 -14.97 1.08 11.15
C LEU A 505 -14.44 -0.27 10.64
N PHE A 506 -15.08 -0.83 9.62
CA PHE A 506 -14.74 -2.13 9.04
C PHE A 506 -13.30 -2.19 8.48
N GLU A 507 -12.85 -1.09 7.89
CA GLU A 507 -11.54 -0.98 7.25
C GLU A 507 -10.39 -1.15 8.25
N TYR A 508 -10.63 -0.93 9.55
CA TYR A 508 -9.63 -1.04 10.60
C TYR A 508 -8.89 -2.38 10.58
N GLU A 509 -9.65 -3.49 10.61
CA GLU A 509 -9.08 -4.84 10.61
C GLU A 509 -8.41 -5.17 9.27
N HIS A 510 -8.97 -4.69 8.16
CA HIS A 510 -8.41 -4.93 6.83
C HIS A 510 -7.06 -4.23 6.63
N ILE A 511 -6.93 -2.99 7.13
CA ILE A 511 -5.67 -2.26 7.13
C ILE A 511 -4.65 -3.01 8.00
N LEU A 512 -5.01 -3.40 9.23
CA LEU A 512 -4.11 -4.15 10.12
C LEU A 512 -3.63 -5.47 9.52
N GLU A 513 -4.54 -6.24 8.89
CA GLU A 513 -4.18 -7.49 8.21
C GLU A 513 -3.22 -7.23 7.04
N SER A 514 -3.45 -6.18 6.25
CA SER A 514 -2.58 -5.80 5.14
C SER A 514 -1.17 -5.45 5.62
N LEU A 515 -1.07 -4.65 6.70
CA LEU A 515 0.21 -4.28 7.32
C LEU A 515 0.93 -5.51 7.89
N HIS A 516 0.20 -6.43 8.52
CA HIS A 516 0.77 -7.69 9.02
C HIS A 516 1.34 -8.56 7.89
N VAL A 517 0.60 -8.72 6.79
CA VAL A 517 1.06 -9.47 5.61
C VAL A 517 2.33 -8.84 5.02
N MET A 518 2.38 -7.51 4.93
CA MET A 518 3.56 -6.81 4.41
C MET A 518 4.81 -7.08 5.25
N ARG A 519 4.71 -7.06 6.59
CA ARG A 519 5.82 -7.43 7.47
C ARG A 519 6.24 -8.89 7.30
N ALA A 520 5.28 -9.80 7.29
CA ALA A 520 5.56 -11.22 7.12
C ALA A 520 6.28 -11.50 5.79
N VAL A 521 5.88 -10.82 4.71
CA VAL A 521 6.52 -10.92 3.39
C VAL A 521 7.94 -10.34 3.41
N ASP A 522 8.17 -9.23 4.11
CA ASP A 522 9.49 -8.62 4.26
C ASP A 522 10.45 -9.50 5.09
N GLU A 523 9.94 -10.34 6.00
CA GLU A 523 10.77 -11.28 6.77
C GLU A 523 11.18 -12.53 5.98
N ILE A 524 10.46 -12.89 4.91
CA ILE A 524 10.70 -14.11 4.15
C ILE A 524 11.88 -13.92 3.16
N PRO A 525 12.94 -14.75 3.23
CA PRO A 525 14.02 -14.71 2.24
C PRO A 525 13.51 -15.04 0.84
N LYS A 526 13.76 -14.15 -0.13
CA LYS A 526 13.40 -14.43 -1.53
C LYS A 526 14.27 -15.55 -2.10
N GLN A 527 13.64 -16.53 -2.74
CA GLN A 527 14.35 -17.65 -3.37
C GLN A 527 15.17 -17.17 -4.58
N VAL A 528 16.45 -17.55 -4.63
CA VAL A 528 17.34 -17.23 -5.74
C VAL A 528 17.32 -18.35 -6.78
N ARG A 529 16.82 -18.06 -7.99
CA ARG A 529 16.92 -18.99 -9.13
C ARG A 529 18.28 -18.89 -9.79
N ARG A 530 19.12 -19.92 -9.64
CA ARG A 530 20.41 -20.04 -10.34
C ARG A 530 20.24 -20.79 -11.66
N ARG A 531 21.06 -20.46 -12.66
CA ARG A 531 21.18 -21.26 -13.88
C ARG A 531 21.98 -22.52 -13.57
N THR A 532 21.29 -23.62 -13.32
CA THR A 532 21.86 -24.96 -13.21
C THR A 532 21.65 -25.73 -14.53
N GLY A 533 22.24 -26.91 -14.67
CA GLY A 533 22.32 -27.67 -15.94
C GLY A 533 21.00 -27.81 -16.73
N GLU A 534 19.84 -27.79 -16.06
CA GLU A 534 18.53 -27.87 -16.69
C GLU A 534 18.07 -26.58 -17.40
N ASN A 535 18.65 -25.41 -17.09
CA ASN A 535 18.26 -24.07 -17.58
C ASN A 535 19.34 -23.41 -18.47
N GLN A 536 20.25 -24.18 -19.06
CA GLN A 536 21.33 -23.64 -19.90
C GLN A 536 20.82 -23.01 -21.22
N ASN A 537 19.59 -23.32 -21.63
CA ASN A 537 18.99 -22.83 -22.87
C ASN A 537 18.52 -21.38 -22.82
N ILE A 538 18.57 -20.71 -21.65
CA ILE A 538 18.16 -19.32 -21.51
C ILE A 538 19.24 -18.39 -22.04
N ARG A 539 18.93 -17.69 -23.14
CA ARG A 539 19.92 -16.97 -23.93
C ARG A 539 20.49 -15.72 -23.27
N TYR A 540 19.63 -14.92 -22.62
CA TYR A 540 20.01 -13.58 -22.14
C TYR A 540 20.14 -13.52 -20.64
N HIS A 541 21.15 -12.84 -20.13
CA HIS A 541 21.47 -12.75 -18.70
C HIS A 541 20.81 -11.54 -18.05
N VAL A 542 20.52 -11.67 -16.76
CA VAL A 542 20.02 -10.55 -15.98
C VAL A 542 21.11 -9.49 -15.85
N GLY A 543 20.70 -8.22 -15.98
CA GLY A 543 21.58 -7.06 -16.04
C GLY A 543 21.96 -6.64 -17.45
N GLN A 544 21.70 -7.47 -18.47
CA GLN A 544 21.89 -7.06 -19.86
C GLN A 544 20.83 -6.02 -20.28
N VAL A 545 21.25 -5.07 -21.11
CA VAL A 545 20.39 -4.04 -21.68
C VAL A 545 19.97 -4.46 -23.09
N PHE A 546 18.72 -4.21 -23.44
CA PHE A 546 18.20 -4.52 -24.76
C PHE A 546 17.26 -3.44 -25.27
N ARG A 547 17.05 -3.44 -26.59
CA ARG A 547 16.00 -2.69 -27.25
C ARG A 547 14.91 -3.65 -27.72
N HIS A 548 13.66 -3.34 -27.40
CA HIS A 548 12.55 -4.20 -27.80
C HIS A 548 12.36 -4.14 -29.34
N ARG A 549 12.36 -5.28 -30.03
CA ARG A 549 12.29 -5.34 -31.51
C ARG A 549 11.13 -4.56 -32.12
N ARG A 550 9.93 -4.76 -31.59
CA ARG A 550 8.70 -4.13 -32.08
C ARG A 550 8.50 -2.68 -31.59
N TYR A 551 8.61 -2.45 -30.29
CA TYR A 551 8.23 -1.19 -29.65
C TYR A 551 9.41 -0.22 -29.44
N GLN A 552 10.63 -0.66 -29.74
CA GLN A 552 11.86 0.16 -29.73
C GLN A 552 12.27 0.82 -28.40
N TYR A 553 11.56 0.55 -27.30
CA TYR A 553 11.96 1.02 -25.97
C TYR A 553 13.21 0.30 -25.45
N CYS A 554 13.97 1.00 -24.60
CA CYS A 554 15.13 0.46 -23.88
C CYS A 554 14.73 -0.18 -22.54
N ALA A 555 15.34 -1.30 -22.18
CA ALA A 555 15.07 -1.98 -20.92
C ALA A 555 16.24 -2.82 -20.40
N ILE A 556 16.27 -3.04 -19.09
CA ILE A 556 17.22 -3.91 -18.39
C ILE A 556 16.50 -5.21 -18.03
N ILE A 557 17.10 -6.36 -18.36
CA ILE A 557 16.60 -7.65 -17.89
C ILE A 557 16.79 -7.70 -16.37
N THR A 558 15.74 -7.96 -15.60
CA THR A 558 15.75 -8.11 -14.13
C THR A 558 15.46 -9.54 -13.68
N GLY A 559 14.98 -10.39 -14.60
CA GLY A 559 14.64 -11.79 -14.33
C GLY A 559 14.28 -12.60 -15.56
N TRP A 560 14.08 -13.91 -15.38
CA TRP A 560 13.71 -14.82 -16.46
C TRP A 560 12.83 -15.98 -15.96
N ASP A 561 12.03 -16.51 -16.90
CA ASP A 561 11.35 -17.79 -16.84
C ASP A 561 11.68 -18.60 -18.10
N ARG A 562 11.69 -19.93 -17.97
CA ARG A 562 12.01 -20.84 -19.09
C ARG A 562 10.96 -20.80 -20.20
N GLU A 563 9.72 -20.59 -19.81
CA GLU A 563 8.54 -20.48 -20.64
C GLU A 563 7.62 -19.39 -20.08
N CYS A 564 6.60 -18.99 -20.83
CA CYS A 564 5.66 -17.98 -20.39
C CYS A 564 4.92 -18.43 -19.11
N GLY A 565 5.23 -17.81 -17.98
CA GLY A 565 4.59 -18.06 -16.69
C GLY A 565 3.30 -17.27 -16.46
N ALA A 566 2.91 -16.41 -17.42
CA ALA A 566 1.70 -15.60 -17.32
C ALA A 566 0.42 -16.44 -17.50
N GLY A 567 -0.70 -16.03 -16.89
CA GLY A 567 -1.97 -16.74 -17.07
C GLY A 567 -2.46 -16.76 -18.52
N GLU A 568 -3.17 -17.81 -18.94
CA GLU A 568 -3.70 -18.02 -20.31
C GLU A 568 -4.38 -16.81 -20.94
N GLN A 569 -5.05 -16.00 -20.12
CA GLN A 569 -5.76 -14.84 -20.64
C GLN A 569 -4.86 -13.65 -20.90
N TRP A 570 -3.81 -13.48 -20.11
CA TRP A 570 -2.76 -12.52 -20.43
C TRP A 570 -2.04 -12.96 -21.71
N MET A 571 -1.72 -14.26 -21.83
CA MET A 571 -1.12 -14.81 -23.05
C MET A 571 -1.97 -14.55 -24.29
N ARG A 572 -3.29 -14.78 -24.21
CA ARG A 572 -4.23 -14.48 -25.30
C ARG A 572 -4.32 -12.99 -25.62
N ARG A 573 -4.46 -12.13 -24.61
CA ARG A 573 -4.52 -10.66 -24.79
C ARG A 573 -3.25 -10.13 -25.44
N MET A 574 -2.10 -10.63 -25.02
CA MET A 574 -0.79 -10.24 -25.55
C MET A 574 -0.41 -10.98 -26.85
N GLY A 575 -1.26 -11.90 -27.32
CA GLY A 575 -1.05 -12.64 -28.57
C GLY A 575 0.17 -13.57 -28.54
N ILE A 576 0.54 -14.10 -27.38
CA ILE A 576 1.76 -14.90 -27.19
C ILE A 576 1.78 -16.14 -28.09
N ASP A 577 0.65 -16.79 -28.34
CA ASP A 577 0.59 -17.96 -29.23
C ASP A 577 0.74 -17.64 -30.71
N ARG A 578 0.64 -16.36 -31.08
CA ARG A 578 0.86 -15.89 -32.45
C ARG A 578 2.31 -15.54 -32.73
N LEU A 579 3.15 -15.60 -31.69
CA LEU A 579 4.58 -15.40 -31.81
C LEU A 579 5.24 -16.59 -32.52
N GLN A 580 6.39 -16.34 -33.16
CA GLN A 580 7.06 -17.35 -33.98
C GLN A 580 7.56 -18.53 -33.12
N ALA A 581 8.09 -18.24 -31.93
CA ALA A 581 8.52 -19.25 -30.97
C ALA A 581 7.48 -19.57 -29.88
N GLY A 582 6.29 -18.94 -29.95
CA GLY A 582 5.15 -19.21 -29.08
C GLY A 582 5.43 -19.04 -27.59
N ARG A 583 4.68 -19.75 -26.73
CA ARG A 583 4.78 -19.65 -25.26
C ARG A 583 5.91 -20.47 -24.62
N HIS A 584 6.54 -21.39 -25.36
CA HIS A 584 7.57 -22.31 -24.86
C HIS A 584 9.00 -21.79 -24.99
N GLN A 585 9.20 -20.61 -25.57
CA GLN A 585 10.45 -19.87 -25.49
C GLN A 585 10.63 -19.24 -24.11
N SER A 586 11.86 -18.81 -23.79
CA SER A 586 12.11 -18.08 -22.55
C SER A 586 11.45 -16.71 -22.52
N PHE A 587 11.02 -16.29 -21.33
CA PHE A 587 10.45 -14.97 -21.08
C PHE A 587 11.27 -14.26 -20.02
N TYR A 588 11.32 -12.93 -20.11
CA TYR A 588 12.17 -12.10 -19.28
C TYR A 588 11.33 -11.06 -18.57
N HIS A 589 11.58 -10.91 -17.27
CA HIS A 589 11.12 -9.75 -16.50
C HIS A 589 12.10 -8.61 -16.76
N VAL A 590 11.58 -7.44 -17.10
CA VAL A 590 12.40 -6.31 -17.54
C VAL A 590 11.95 -5.02 -16.88
N LEU A 591 12.91 -4.15 -16.57
CA LEU A 591 12.70 -2.78 -16.13
C LEU A 591 12.88 -1.86 -17.32
N VAL A 592 11.85 -1.09 -17.66
CA VAL A 592 11.79 -0.26 -18.87
C VAL A 592 12.16 1.18 -18.53
N GLU A 593 12.62 1.94 -19.54
CA GLU A 593 13.00 3.34 -19.40
C GLU A 593 11.88 4.28 -18.89
N ASP A 594 10.61 3.87 -18.97
CA ASP A 594 9.47 4.55 -18.37
C ASP A 594 9.21 4.14 -16.90
N ARG A 595 10.15 3.41 -16.28
CA ARG A 595 10.10 2.84 -14.93
C ARG A 595 9.10 1.68 -14.74
N SER A 596 8.37 1.27 -15.79
CA SER A 596 7.47 0.13 -15.72
C SER A 596 8.21 -1.21 -15.68
N VAL A 597 7.60 -2.20 -15.05
CA VAL A 597 8.05 -3.60 -15.13
C VAL A 597 7.23 -4.32 -16.19
N ARG A 598 7.88 -4.99 -17.13
CA ARG A 598 7.23 -5.71 -18.23
C ARG A 598 7.70 -7.16 -18.32
N TYR A 599 6.93 -7.97 -19.04
CA TYR A 599 7.20 -9.38 -19.28
C TYR A 599 7.33 -9.62 -20.79
N VAL A 600 8.53 -10.03 -21.23
CA VAL A 600 8.95 -9.95 -22.64
C VAL A 600 9.43 -11.31 -23.15
N ALA A 601 8.95 -11.72 -24.31
CA ALA A 601 9.38 -12.95 -24.98
C ALA A 601 10.81 -12.84 -25.52
N GLU A 602 11.58 -13.93 -25.49
CA GLU A 602 12.96 -13.97 -25.97
C GLU A 602 13.14 -13.43 -27.40
N GLU A 603 12.23 -13.79 -28.31
CA GLU A 603 12.34 -13.37 -29.72
C GLU A 603 12.17 -11.86 -29.94
N ASN A 604 11.68 -11.11 -28.93
CA ASN A 604 11.46 -9.67 -29.00
C ASN A 604 12.62 -8.86 -28.39
N ILE A 605 13.68 -9.54 -27.94
CA ILE A 605 14.84 -8.91 -27.31
C ILE A 605 15.99 -8.82 -28.34
N ASP A 606 16.44 -7.59 -28.60
CA ASP A 606 17.71 -7.30 -29.26
C ASP A 606 18.69 -6.67 -28.27
N LEU A 607 19.72 -7.42 -27.87
CA LEU A 607 20.74 -6.92 -26.98
C LEU A 607 21.45 -5.71 -27.58
N ILE A 608 21.67 -4.70 -26.75
CA ILE A 608 22.49 -3.55 -27.06
C ILE A 608 23.66 -3.48 -26.08
N LEU A 609 24.76 -2.85 -26.50
CA LEU A 609 25.96 -2.67 -25.70
C LEU A 609 26.22 -1.17 -25.51
N PRO A 610 25.38 -0.46 -24.73
CA PRO A 610 25.51 0.97 -24.54
C PRO A 610 26.68 1.31 -23.61
N GLU A 611 27.20 2.53 -23.72
CA GLU A 611 27.94 3.14 -22.62
C GLU A 611 26.96 3.55 -21.51
N PHE A 612 27.42 3.64 -20.26
CA PHE A 612 26.53 4.01 -19.14
C PHE A 612 25.90 5.40 -19.35
N SER A 613 26.64 6.33 -19.97
CA SER A 613 26.17 7.67 -20.34
C SER A 613 25.08 7.69 -21.41
N ASP A 614 24.98 6.61 -22.20
CA ASP A 614 23.98 6.51 -23.28
C ASP A 614 22.62 6.02 -22.76
N LEU A 615 22.57 5.55 -21.50
CA LEU A 615 21.35 5.03 -20.90
C LEU A 615 20.44 6.17 -20.42
N PRO A 616 19.11 6.03 -20.58
CA PRO A 616 18.16 7.00 -20.05
C PRO A 616 18.33 7.22 -18.54
N SER A 617 18.35 8.47 -18.09
CA SER A 617 18.47 8.82 -16.66
C SER A 617 17.30 8.24 -15.83
N SER A 618 16.12 8.14 -16.42
CA SER A 618 14.94 7.52 -15.83
C SER A 618 15.11 6.03 -15.52
N LEU A 619 15.97 5.33 -16.28
CA LEU A 619 16.28 3.91 -16.12
C LEU A 619 17.40 3.70 -15.11
N THR A 620 18.47 4.50 -15.21
CA THR A 620 19.64 4.40 -14.33
C THR A 620 19.34 4.82 -12.89
N SER A 621 18.39 5.75 -12.68
CA SER A 621 18.00 6.20 -11.34
C SER A 621 17.30 5.12 -10.50
N VAL A 622 16.55 4.22 -11.15
CA VAL A 622 15.81 3.13 -10.47
C VAL A 622 16.53 1.79 -10.54
N ALA A 623 17.56 1.65 -11.37
CA ALA A 623 18.33 0.41 -11.52
C ALA A 623 18.92 -0.11 -10.19
N GLY A 624 19.28 0.79 -9.27
CA GLY A 624 19.79 0.43 -7.94
C GLY A 624 18.84 -0.43 -7.09
N LYS A 625 17.54 -0.44 -7.40
CA LYS A 625 16.57 -1.35 -6.77
C LYS A 625 16.91 -2.83 -7.00
N HIS A 626 17.56 -3.14 -8.13
CA HIS A 626 17.85 -4.50 -8.60
C HIS A 626 19.35 -4.81 -8.73
N PHE A 627 20.19 -3.78 -8.93
CA PHE A 627 21.58 -3.93 -9.32
C PHE A 627 22.53 -3.19 -8.38
N LYS A 628 23.68 -3.82 -8.09
CA LYS A 628 24.73 -3.27 -7.23
C LYS A 628 25.53 -2.18 -7.95
N ARG A 629 25.99 -2.47 -9.17
CA ARG A 629 26.87 -1.60 -9.95
C ARG A 629 26.72 -1.81 -11.45
N TRP A 630 27.19 -0.86 -12.24
CA TRP A 630 27.45 -1.06 -13.67
C TRP A 630 28.82 -1.70 -13.88
N ASP A 631 28.92 -2.69 -14.77
CA ASP A 631 30.18 -3.30 -15.17
C ASP A 631 30.59 -2.83 -16.57
N GLN A 632 31.64 -2.01 -16.62
CA GLN A 632 32.08 -1.38 -17.86
C GLN A 632 32.62 -2.38 -18.88
N SER A 633 33.27 -3.46 -18.43
CA SER A 633 33.82 -4.50 -19.31
C SER A 633 32.75 -5.30 -20.04
N SER A 634 31.68 -5.69 -19.33
CA SER A 634 30.58 -6.46 -19.90
C SER A 634 29.43 -5.60 -20.44
N ARG A 635 29.49 -4.28 -20.24
CA ARG A 635 28.42 -3.31 -20.56
C ARG A 635 27.05 -3.79 -20.06
N ALA A 636 27.04 -4.24 -18.80
CA ALA A 636 25.87 -4.81 -18.16
C ALA A 636 25.80 -4.42 -16.68
N PHE A 637 24.60 -4.47 -16.11
CA PHE A 637 24.39 -4.27 -14.70
C PHE A 637 24.74 -5.53 -13.89
N VAL A 638 25.47 -5.37 -12.79
CA VAL A 638 25.78 -6.45 -11.87
C VAL A 638 24.62 -6.63 -10.90
N PRO A 639 23.98 -7.82 -10.84
CA PRO A 639 22.92 -8.08 -9.89
C PRO A 639 23.36 -7.86 -8.46
N ALA A 640 22.51 -7.25 -7.64
CA ALA A 640 22.57 -7.53 -6.22
C ALA A 640 22.28 -9.02 -6.06
N GLU A 641 23.15 -9.79 -5.39
CA GLU A 641 22.83 -11.18 -5.10
C GLU A 641 21.42 -11.24 -4.48
N ILE A 642 20.54 -12.03 -5.12
CA ILE A 642 19.07 -12.10 -4.99
C ILE A 642 18.32 -11.29 -6.05
N GLN A 643 17.76 -12.03 -7.01
CA GLN A 643 17.16 -11.53 -8.23
C GLN A 643 15.68 -11.93 -8.34
N ILE A 644 14.93 -11.05 -9.02
CA ILE A 644 13.53 -11.12 -9.49
C ILE A 644 12.42 -10.85 -8.45
N PRO A 645 11.59 -9.79 -8.64
CA PRO A 645 10.23 -9.76 -8.12
C PRO A 645 9.38 -10.74 -8.93
N THR A 646 8.95 -11.83 -8.32
CA THR A 646 7.82 -12.58 -8.85
C THR A 646 6.58 -11.71 -8.72
N TYR A 647 5.92 -11.36 -9.83
CA TYR A 647 4.47 -11.15 -9.80
C TYR A 647 3.84 -12.52 -9.53
N ASN A 648 3.87 -12.92 -8.27
CA ASN A 648 3.04 -13.99 -7.75
C ASN A 648 2.90 -13.84 -6.24
N THR A 649 1.67 -13.59 -5.86
CA THR A 649 1.06 -13.55 -4.53
C THR A 649 1.33 -14.83 -3.74
N ARG A 650 2.49 -15.03 -3.09
CA ARG A 650 2.72 -16.16 -2.17
C ARG A 650 3.74 -15.85 -1.07
N GLY A 651 3.25 -15.55 0.13
CA GLY A 651 3.99 -15.81 1.36
C GLY A 651 4.03 -17.32 1.66
N ALA A 652 5.11 -17.81 2.26
CA ALA A 652 5.20 -19.17 2.81
C ALA A 652 6.04 -19.22 4.11
N PRO A 653 5.76 -20.18 5.02
CA PRO A 653 6.07 -20.14 6.46
C PRO A 653 7.02 -21.28 6.93
N VAL A 654 7.25 -21.42 8.25
CA VAL A 654 8.02 -22.48 8.96
C VAL A 654 7.30 -22.76 10.31
N MET A 655 7.14 -23.95 10.90
CA MET A 655 7.35 -25.36 10.52
C MET A 655 6.35 -26.25 11.29
N ALA A 656 5.55 -27.05 10.56
CA ALA A 656 5.13 -28.39 10.94
C ALA A 656 5.89 -29.39 10.02
N SER A 657 6.01 -30.67 10.42
CA SER A 657 6.81 -31.74 9.79
C SER A 657 7.28 -31.44 8.34
N PRO A 658 8.61 -31.32 8.07
CA PRO A 658 9.15 -30.78 6.83
C PRO A 658 8.73 -31.48 5.52
N LEU A 659 8.15 -32.68 5.59
CA LEU A 659 7.75 -33.48 4.44
C LEU A 659 6.26 -33.34 4.07
N ALA A 660 5.41 -32.84 4.99
CA ALA A 660 3.95 -32.76 4.80
C ALA A 660 3.46 -31.44 4.16
N ASN A 661 4.35 -30.44 4.03
CA ASN A 661 4.06 -29.13 3.44
C ASN A 661 4.31 -29.06 1.92
N ASP A 662 4.66 -30.18 1.29
CA ASP A 662 4.89 -30.28 -0.15
C ASP A 662 3.62 -30.77 -0.88
N PRO A 663 2.95 -29.92 -1.69
CA PRO A 663 1.78 -30.31 -2.45
C PRO A 663 2.03 -31.51 -3.38
N GLU A 664 3.26 -31.70 -3.88
CA GLU A 664 3.60 -32.87 -4.68
C GLU A 664 3.60 -34.15 -3.85
N ARG A 665 4.16 -34.10 -2.64
CA ARG A 665 4.16 -35.25 -1.73
C ARG A 665 2.75 -35.65 -1.34
N VAL A 666 1.92 -34.68 -0.96
CA VAL A 666 0.50 -34.92 -0.62
C VAL A 666 -0.24 -35.51 -1.82
N ALA A 667 -0.06 -34.93 -3.02
CA ALA A 667 -0.65 -35.44 -4.24
C ALA A 667 -0.25 -36.90 -4.52
N ARG A 668 1.05 -37.23 -4.46
CA ARG A 668 1.54 -38.60 -4.69
C ARG A 668 0.92 -39.61 -3.72
N ILE A 669 0.80 -39.24 -2.45
CA ILE A 669 0.19 -40.12 -1.44
C ILE A 669 -1.29 -40.37 -1.81
N MET A 670 -2.08 -39.31 -2.01
CA MET A 670 -3.51 -39.43 -2.30
C MET A 670 -3.79 -40.13 -3.64
N LEU A 671 -3.00 -39.84 -4.68
CA LEU A 671 -3.11 -40.50 -5.99
C LEU A 671 -2.79 -42.00 -5.92
N SER A 672 -1.86 -42.40 -5.04
CA SER A 672 -1.52 -43.82 -4.86
C SER A 672 -2.69 -44.67 -4.35
N TRP A 673 -3.71 -44.06 -3.74
CA TRP A 673 -4.91 -44.77 -3.27
C TRP A 673 -5.81 -45.25 -4.41
N HIS A 674 -5.58 -44.73 -5.63
CA HIS A 674 -6.39 -45.00 -6.83
C HIS A 674 -5.56 -45.51 -8.02
N SER A 675 -4.36 -46.04 -7.77
CA SER A 675 -3.44 -46.53 -8.83
C SER A 675 -3.09 -45.45 -9.86
N LEU A 676 -2.75 -44.25 -9.37
CA LEU A 676 -2.39 -43.10 -10.18
C LEU A 676 -0.99 -42.59 -9.83
N ASP A 677 -0.22 -42.24 -10.86
CA ASP A 677 1.07 -41.56 -10.74
C ASP A 677 0.92 -40.06 -10.93
N LEU A 678 1.65 -39.26 -10.14
CA LEU A 678 1.77 -37.83 -10.37
C LEU A 678 2.69 -37.56 -11.58
N VAL A 679 2.19 -36.85 -12.59
CA VAL A 679 2.97 -36.38 -13.75
C VAL A 679 3.44 -34.94 -13.54
N SER A 680 2.54 -34.06 -13.08
CA SER A 680 2.88 -32.67 -12.76
C SER A 680 1.99 -32.11 -11.66
N CYS A 681 2.51 -31.17 -10.88
CA CYS A 681 1.76 -30.39 -9.90
C CYS A 681 2.13 -28.91 -10.05
N ARG A 682 1.18 -28.08 -10.45
CA ARG A 682 1.37 -26.64 -10.64
C ARG A 682 0.41 -25.87 -9.74
N LYS A 683 0.95 -25.23 -8.71
CA LYS A 683 0.15 -24.42 -7.77
C LYS A 683 -0.49 -23.22 -8.51
N LEU A 684 -1.82 -23.19 -8.59
CA LEU A 684 -2.64 -22.17 -9.28
C LEU A 684 -2.84 -20.91 -8.43
N GLN A 685 -3.27 -21.06 -7.18
CA GLN A 685 -3.48 -19.93 -6.26
C GLN A 685 -3.21 -20.30 -4.80
N THR A 686 -2.98 -19.30 -3.95
CA THR A 686 -3.02 -19.47 -2.48
C THR A 686 -4.43 -19.26 -1.97
N LEU A 687 -4.78 -19.98 -0.90
CA LEU A 687 -6.01 -19.74 -0.17
C LEU A 687 -5.89 -18.47 0.67
N TRP A 688 -7.04 -17.89 1.03
CA TRP A 688 -7.12 -16.63 1.75
C TRP A 688 -6.40 -16.69 3.11
N ALA A 689 -5.80 -15.58 3.55
CA ALA A 689 -4.99 -15.49 4.76
C ALA A 689 -3.85 -16.53 4.88
N GLY A 690 -3.36 -17.05 3.75
CA GLY A 690 -2.26 -18.01 3.72
C GLY A 690 -2.62 -19.44 4.16
N TYR A 691 -3.91 -19.79 4.23
CA TYR A 691 -4.42 -21.09 4.72
C TYR A 691 -4.15 -22.28 3.77
N GLY A 692 -3.22 -22.17 2.83
CA GLY A 692 -2.86 -23.24 1.91
C GLY A 692 -2.93 -22.84 0.44
N SER A 693 -3.27 -23.80 -0.42
CA SER A 693 -3.11 -23.65 -1.86
C SER A 693 -4.00 -24.55 -2.70
N ILE A 694 -4.32 -24.07 -3.90
CA ILE A 694 -4.96 -24.85 -4.96
C ILE A 694 -3.90 -25.14 -6.04
N CYS A 695 -3.79 -26.38 -6.46
CA CYS A 695 -2.82 -26.85 -7.46
C CYS A 695 -3.52 -27.59 -8.60
N ALA A 696 -3.13 -27.32 -9.83
CA ALA A 696 -3.46 -28.15 -10.98
C ALA A 696 -2.53 -29.37 -10.98
N ILE A 697 -3.12 -30.54 -11.18
CA ILE A 697 -2.42 -31.82 -11.18
C ILE A 697 -2.68 -32.51 -12.51
N THR A 698 -1.64 -33.12 -13.05
CA THR A 698 -1.79 -34.12 -14.10
C THR A 698 -1.46 -35.48 -13.49
N ALA A 699 -2.43 -36.39 -13.49
CA ALA A 699 -2.27 -37.75 -12.98
C ALA A 699 -2.29 -38.75 -14.14
N ARG A 700 -1.48 -39.81 -14.06
CA ARG A 700 -1.45 -40.90 -15.04
C ARG A 700 -2.01 -42.17 -14.43
N ALA A 701 -2.97 -42.79 -15.12
CA ALA A 701 -3.52 -44.07 -14.70
C ALA A 701 -2.56 -45.23 -14.98
N THR A 702 -2.34 -46.09 -13.96
CA THR A 702 -1.40 -47.23 -14.08
C THR A 702 -2.08 -48.59 -14.27
N THR A 703 -3.41 -48.67 -14.18
CA THR A 703 -4.19 -49.89 -14.45
C THR A 703 -5.40 -49.59 -15.33
N ASP A 704 -5.99 -50.64 -15.92
CA ASP A 704 -7.20 -50.53 -16.75
C ASP A 704 -8.39 -50.02 -15.92
N GLU A 705 -8.56 -50.49 -14.68
CA GLU A 705 -9.65 -50.07 -13.80
C GLU A 705 -9.55 -48.59 -13.42
N ALA A 706 -8.33 -48.09 -13.16
CA ALA A 706 -8.10 -46.68 -12.87
C ALA A 706 -8.40 -45.80 -14.09
N THR A 707 -8.11 -46.30 -15.29
CA THR A 707 -8.37 -45.62 -16.56
C THR A 707 -9.88 -45.54 -16.84
N GLU A 708 -10.62 -46.63 -16.65
CA GLU A 708 -12.08 -46.65 -16.78
C GLU A 708 -12.75 -45.70 -15.78
N TYR A 709 -12.30 -45.74 -14.52
CA TYR A 709 -12.82 -44.88 -13.47
C TYR A 709 -12.57 -43.39 -13.73
N LEU A 710 -11.35 -43.00 -14.11
CA LEU A 710 -11.02 -41.59 -14.40
C LEU A 710 -11.65 -41.07 -15.69
N SER A 711 -11.80 -41.93 -16.71
CA SER A 711 -12.53 -41.55 -17.93
C SER A 711 -13.98 -41.22 -17.60
N LYS A 712 -14.62 -41.98 -16.71
CA LYS A 712 -15.96 -41.67 -16.21
C LYS A 712 -16.00 -40.45 -15.28
N LEU A 713 -14.97 -40.25 -14.44
CA LEU A 713 -14.91 -39.11 -13.53
C LEU A 713 -14.77 -37.78 -14.30
N CYS A 714 -13.89 -37.73 -15.30
CA CYS A 714 -13.61 -36.52 -16.09
C CYS A 714 -14.52 -36.38 -17.33
N ASP A 715 -15.52 -37.25 -17.49
CA ASP A 715 -16.39 -37.37 -18.66
C ASP A 715 -15.61 -37.38 -20.01
N MET A 716 -14.59 -38.23 -20.08
CA MET A 716 -13.74 -38.45 -21.25
C MET A 716 -14.01 -39.81 -21.89
N GLU A 717 -13.77 -39.93 -23.19
CA GLU A 717 -13.83 -41.21 -23.91
C GLU A 717 -12.87 -42.24 -23.29
N PRO A 718 -13.22 -43.54 -23.27
CA PRO A 718 -12.38 -44.59 -22.70
C PRO A 718 -10.97 -44.57 -23.30
N GLN A 719 -9.96 -44.44 -22.43
CA GLN A 719 -8.55 -44.43 -22.84
C GLN A 719 -7.85 -45.74 -22.48
N ALA A 720 -6.62 -45.91 -22.97
CA ALA A 720 -5.75 -47.03 -22.59
C ALA A 720 -4.87 -46.67 -21.38
N VAL A 721 -4.32 -47.69 -20.69
CA VAL A 721 -3.35 -47.50 -19.61
C VAL A 721 -2.23 -46.55 -20.00
N GLY A 722 -1.86 -45.65 -19.09
CA GLY A 722 -0.88 -44.59 -19.36
C GLY A 722 -1.49 -43.26 -19.79
N ALA A 723 -2.81 -43.20 -19.97
CA ALA A 723 -3.58 -41.97 -20.14
C ALA A 723 -3.37 -40.98 -18.98
N THR A 724 -3.39 -39.68 -19.30
CA THR A 724 -3.23 -38.61 -18.32
C THR A 724 -4.50 -37.79 -18.16
N TYR A 725 -4.84 -37.45 -16.92
CA TYR A 725 -6.07 -36.77 -16.54
C TYR A 725 -5.76 -35.49 -15.76
N PRO A 726 -6.43 -34.36 -16.08
CA PRO A 726 -6.32 -33.13 -15.32
C PRO A 726 -7.18 -33.17 -14.05
N LEU A 727 -6.58 -32.80 -12.92
CA LEU A 727 -7.20 -32.78 -11.60
C LEU A 727 -6.83 -31.50 -10.86
N ILE A 728 -7.55 -31.19 -9.79
CA ILE A 728 -7.28 -30.07 -8.89
C ILE A 728 -7.04 -30.60 -7.48
N LEU A 729 -5.91 -30.23 -6.87
CA LEU A 729 -5.65 -30.41 -5.44
C LEU A 729 -5.96 -29.11 -4.69
N LYS A 730 -6.92 -29.16 -3.77
CA LYS A 730 -7.11 -28.12 -2.75
C LYS A 730 -6.47 -28.60 -1.45
N LEU A 731 -5.41 -27.94 -1.01
CA LEU A 731 -4.63 -28.27 0.18
C LEU A 731 -4.75 -27.15 1.20
N ILE A 732 -5.19 -27.46 2.42
CA ILE A 732 -5.33 -26.51 3.53
C ILE A 732 -4.15 -26.65 4.49
N LEU A 733 -3.46 -25.55 4.74
CA LEU A 733 -2.31 -25.41 5.64
C LEU A 733 -2.51 -24.15 6.49
N PRO A 734 -3.17 -24.23 7.66
CA PRO A 734 -3.40 -23.06 8.50
C PRO A 734 -2.07 -22.51 9.06
N PRO A 735 -1.92 -21.18 9.20
CA PRO A 735 -0.73 -20.58 9.81
C PRO A 735 -0.63 -20.95 11.30
N SER A 736 0.60 -21.17 11.78
CA SER A 736 0.89 -21.56 13.16
C SER A 736 0.64 -20.38 14.13
N LYS A 737 -0.60 -20.19 14.59
CA LYS A 737 -0.89 -19.26 15.71
C LYS A 737 -0.54 -19.94 17.04
N GLY A 738 0.20 -19.23 17.89
CA GLY A 738 0.38 -19.61 19.30
C GLY A 738 -0.96 -19.57 20.05
N ALA A 739 -1.17 -20.51 20.95
CA ALA A 739 -2.40 -20.70 21.69
C ALA A 739 -2.74 -19.48 22.58
N ALA A 740 -3.57 -18.56 22.09
CA ALA A 740 -4.28 -17.57 22.90
C ALA A 740 -5.65 -17.29 22.28
N GLN A 741 -6.72 -17.65 23.02
CA GLN A 741 -8.17 -17.51 22.74
C GLN A 741 -8.68 -17.96 21.35
N PRO A 742 -9.86 -18.60 21.25
CA PRO A 742 -10.41 -19.02 19.96
C PRO A 742 -10.86 -17.80 19.15
N ASP A 743 -10.07 -17.42 18.16
CA ASP A 743 -10.43 -16.47 17.11
C ASP A 743 -11.59 -17.03 16.28
N GLU A 744 -12.78 -16.41 16.34
CA GLU A 744 -13.96 -16.85 15.59
C GLU A 744 -13.70 -16.91 14.08
N GLY A 745 -12.89 -15.98 13.56
CA GLY A 745 -12.50 -15.95 12.15
C GLY A 745 -11.66 -17.17 11.76
N HIS A 746 -10.74 -17.60 12.64
CA HIS A 746 -9.97 -18.84 12.45
C HIS A 746 -10.87 -20.08 12.48
N LEU A 747 -11.74 -20.19 13.49
CA LEU A 747 -12.67 -21.32 13.62
C LEU A 747 -13.59 -21.43 12.40
N ARG A 748 -14.12 -20.30 11.92
CA ARG A 748 -15.00 -20.25 10.75
C ARG A 748 -14.32 -20.79 9.50
N LYS A 749 -13.06 -20.41 9.26
CA LYS A 749 -12.27 -20.89 8.11
C LYS A 749 -12.00 -22.39 8.19
N MET A 750 -11.59 -22.88 9.37
CA MET A 750 -11.31 -24.31 9.55
C MET A 750 -12.57 -25.15 9.34
N LEU A 751 -13.69 -24.75 9.97
CA LEU A 751 -14.97 -25.44 9.81
C LEU A 751 -15.50 -25.34 8.37
N SER A 752 -15.30 -24.23 7.66
CA SER A 752 -15.77 -24.09 6.27
C SER A 752 -15.04 -25.04 5.31
N TYR A 753 -13.76 -25.31 5.54
CA TYR A 753 -13.01 -26.33 4.78
C TYR A 753 -13.48 -27.75 5.09
N GLU A 754 -13.82 -28.06 6.35
CA GLU A 754 -14.44 -29.34 6.72
C GLU A 754 -15.80 -29.51 6.03
N VAL A 755 -16.63 -28.47 6.02
CA VAL A 755 -17.94 -28.46 5.35
C VAL A 755 -17.80 -28.71 3.86
N GLU A 756 -16.90 -27.99 3.19
CA GLU A 756 -16.66 -28.16 1.76
C GLU A 756 -16.20 -29.59 1.44
N GLN A 757 -15.31 -30.14 2.28
CA GLN A 757 -14.84 -31.51 2.14
C GLN A 757 -15.97 -32.52 2.30
N SER A 758 -16.87 -32.33 3.26
CA SER A 758 -18.08 -33.13 3.41
C SER A 758 -19.04 -32.99 2.21
N PHE A 759 -19.22 -31.79 1.67
CA PHE A 759 -20.09 -31.58 0.50
C PHE A 759 -19.61 -32.37 -0.72
N TYR A 760 -18.34 -32.21 -1.09
CA TYR A 760 -17.77 -32.91 -2.24
C TYR A 760 -17.70 -34.43 -2.05
N ASN A 761 -17.54 -34.89 -0.81
CA ASN A 761 -17.42 -36.31 -0.49
C ASN A 761 -18.78 -37.02 -0.40
N ASP A 762 -19.74 -36.40 0.28
CA ASP A 762 -20.97 -37.06 0.73
C ASP A 762 -22.21 -36.63 -0.07
N VAL A 763 -22.23 -35.39 -0.60
CA VAL A 763 -23.42 -34.81 -1.26
C VAL A 763 -23.31 -34.83 -2.78
N VAL A 764 -22.17 -34.42 -3.33
CA VAL A 764 -21.96 -34.38 -4.79
C VAL A 764 -22.28 -35.71 -5.49
N PRO A 765 -21.88 -36.89 -4.96
CA PRO A 765 -22.23 -38.18 -5.58
C PRO A 765 -23.75 -38.45 -5.68
N LEU A 766 -24.58 -37.76 -4.90
CA LEU A 766 -26.03 -37.94 -4.85
C LEU A 766 -26.81 -36.91 -5.70
N LEU A 767 -26.14 -35.83 -6.15
CA LEU A 767 -26.76 -34.77 -6.96
C LEU A 767 -27.15 -35.27 -8.37
N GLY A 768 -26.42 -36.25 -8.90
CA GLY A 768 -26.61 -36.78 -10.25
C GLY A 768 -25.99 -35.90 -11.35
N ASP A 769 -25.95 -36.42 -12.58
CA ASP A 769 -25.18 -35.82 -13.70
C ASP A 769 -25.81 -34.53 -14.28
N GLY A 770 -27.01 -34.16 -13.84
CA GLY A 770 -27.74 -32.98 -14.33
C GLY A 770 -27.29 -31.65 -13.72
N ILE A 771 -26.45 -31.68 -12.68
CA ILE A 771 -25.93 -30.50 -11.98
C ILE A 771 -24.41 -30.48 -12.13
N ALA A 772 -23.90 -29.53 -12.90
CA ALA A 772 -22.47 -29.43 -13.15
C ALA A 772 -21.72 -28.93 -11.91
N VAL A 773 -20.97 -29.82 -11.26
CA VAL A 773 -20.12 -29.57 -10.10
C VAL A 773 -18.94 -30.55 -10.16
N ALA A 774 -17.76 -30.14 -9.70
CA ALA A 774 -16.58 -31.00 -9.75
C ALA A 774 -16.80 -32.27 -8.92
N LYS A 775 -16.45 -33.43 -9.49
CA LYS A 775 -16.46 -34.70 -8.76
C LYS A 775 -15.20 -34.82 -7.88
N CYS A 776 -15.35 -35.40 -6.67
CA CYS A 776 -14.23 -35.65 -5.76
C CYS A 776 -13.61 -37.03 -6.04
N LEU A 777 -12.31 -37.06 -6.30
CA LEU A 777 -11.54 -38.29 -6.47
C LEU A 777 -11.10 -38.87 -5.12
N ALA A 778 -10.49 -38.03 -4.28
CA ALA A 778 -9.94 -38.44 -2.99
C ALA A 778 -9.93 -37.28 -2.00
N SER A 779 -10.02 -37.60 -0.71
CA SER A 779 -10.11 -36.63 0.36
C SER A 779 -9.42 -37.18 1.62
N THR A 780 -8.76 -36.32 2.41
CA THR A 780 -8.16 -36.74 3.69
C THR A 780 -9.20 -37.23 4.70
N ARG A 781 -10.48 -36.89 4.53
CA ARG A 781 -11.60 -37.48 5.30
C ARG A 781 -11.68 -39.01 5.16
N GLN A 782 -11.20 -39.56 4.05
CA GLN A 782 -11.21 -41.00 3.76
C GLN A 782 -9.85 -41.69 3.98
N MET A 783 -8.87 -41.02 4.62
CA MET A 783 -7.49 -41.52 4.71
C MET A 783 -7.28 -42.69 5.69
N ARG A 784 -8.25 -42.98 6.55
CA ARG A 784 -8.11 -44.00 7.60
C ARG A 784 -7.82 -45.37 7.00
N GLY A 785 -6.70 -45.99 7.40
CA GLY A 785 -6.25 -47.28 6.88
C GLY A 785 -5.63 -47.24 5.48
N LYS A 786 -5.41 -46.04 4.91
CA LYS A 786 -4.74 -45.85 3.61
C LYS A 786 -3.24 -45.62 3.80
N ARG A 787 -2.46 -45.95 2.76
CA ARG A 787 -1.01 -45.74 2.75
C ARG A 787 -0.69 -44.24 2.90
N GLY A 788 0.20 -43.89 3.82
CA GLY A 788 0.61 -42.49 4.06
C GLY A 788 -0.31 -41.71 5.01
N GLU A 789 -1.28 -42.36 5.67
CA GLU A 789 -2.15 -41.76 6.69
C GLU A 789 -1.37 -40.95 7.74
N ALA A 790 -0.31 -41.52 8.32
CA ALA A 790 0.50 -40.85 9.34
C ALA A 790 1.23 -39.59 8.80
N GLU A 791 1.49 -39.50 7.48
CA GLU A 791 2.10 -38.31 6.87
C GLU A 791 1.07 -37.20 6.59
N LEU A 792 -0.23 -37.56 6.49
CA LEU A 792 -1.32 -36.64 6.22
C LEU A 792 -2.14 -36.27 7.48
N ASP A 793 -1.75 -36.79 8.64
CA ASP A 793 -2.46 -36.54 9.90
C ASP A 793 -2.50 -35.03 10.22
N GLY A 794 -3.69 -34.54 10.57
CA GLY A 794 -3.94 -33.11 10.79
C GLY A 794 -4.04 -32.23 9.54
N LEU A 795 -3.93 -32.78 8.32
CA LEU A 795 -4.07 -32.03 7.06
C LEU A 795 -5.48 -32.19 6.44
N LEU A 796 -6.03 -31.09 5.92
CA LEU A 796 -7.21 -31.13 5.06
C LEU A 796 -6.78 -31.00 3.60
N ALA A 797 -7.10 -32.01 2.78
CA ALA A 797 -6.84 -31.97 1.35
C ALA A 797 -7.92 -32.70 0.54
N MET A 798 -8.15 -32.24 -0.68
CA MET A 798 -9.07 -32.83 -1.66
C MET A 798 -8.47 -32.85 -3.06
N LEU A 799 -8.60 -33.97 -3.75
CA LEU A 799 -8.37 -34.13 -5.18
C LEU A 799 -9.71 -34.15 -5.90
N MET A 800 -9.91 -33.24 -6.84
CA MET A 800 -11.16 -33.02 -7.55
C MET A 800 -10.94 -33.01 -9.07
N GLU A 801 -12.01 -33.25 -9.82
CA GLU A 801 -12.07 -33.03 -11.26
C GLU A 801 -11.70 -31.58 -11.61
N ASP A 802 -10.89 -31.39 -12.65
CA ASP A 802 -10.71 -30.07 -13.26
C ASP A 802 -11.88 -29.77 -14.20
N LEU A 803 -12.70 -28.76 -13.87
CA LEU A 803 -13.85 -28.35 -14.67
C LEU A 803 -13.48 -27.60 -15.96
N THR A 804 -12.24 -27.10 -16.06
CA THR A 804 -11.79 -26.23 -17.16
C THR A 804 -11.98 -26.82 -18.56
N PRO A 805 -11.78 -28.14 -18.81
CA PRO A 805 -12.02 -28.75 -20.11
C PRO A 805 -13.47 -28.59 -20.60
N GLN A 806 -14.46 -28.74 -19.71
CA GLN A 806 -15.88 -28.63 -20.04
C GLN A 806 -16.41 -27.19 -19.94
N PHE A 807 -15.91 -26.42 -18.96
CA PHE A 807 -16.32 -25.05 -18.67
C PHE A 807 -15.10 -24.08 -18.73
N PRO A 808 -14.60 -23.75 -19.92
CA PRO A 808 -13.31 -23.07 -20.08
C PRO A 808 -13.34 -21.55 -19.81
N VAL A 809 -14.51 -20.96 -19.53
CA VAL A 809 -14.66 -19.51 -19.33
C VAL A 809 -14.90 -19.21 -17.84
N PRO A 810 -13.92 -18.62 -17.12
CA PRO A 810 -14.12 -18.20 -15.73
C PRO A 810 -15.05 -16.98 -15.64
N GLY A 811 -15.96 -16.97 -14.67
CA GLY A 811 -16.87 -15.86 -14.43
C GLY A 811 -16.21 -14.64 -13.76
N GLY A 812 -15.17 -14.83 -12.91
CA GLY A 812 -14.37 -13.74 -12.28
C GLY A 812 -13.59 -12.83 -13.25
N LYS A 813 -13.86 -13.01 -14.54
CA LYS A 813 -13.65 -12.13 -15.71
C LYS A 813 -14.14 -10.70 -15.59
N ARG A 814 -15.34 -10.65 -15.02
CA ARG A 814 -16.38 -9.69 -15.37
C ARG A 814 -17.10 -9.36 -14.08
N ASP A 815 -17.15 -8.07 -13.75
CA ASP A 815 -17.88 -7.56 -12.58
C ASP A 815 -19.39 -7.89 -12.68
N ALA A 816 -19.92 -8.22 -13.87
CA ALA A 816 -21.26 -8.75 -14.09
C ALA A 816 -21.31 -9.89 -15.13
N LEU A 817 -22.24 -10.82 -14.97
CA LEU A 817 -22.56 -11.89 -15.94
C LEU A 817 -23.28 -11.31 -17.16
N ASN A 818 -23.16 -11.94 -18.34
CA ASN A 818 -24.04 -11.56 -19.45
C ASN A 818 -25.44 -12.21 -19.30
N ARG A 819 -26.40 -11.74 -20.11
CA ARG A 819 -27.79 -12.22 -20.09
C ARG A 819 -27.93 -13.74 -20.16
N THR A 820 -27.22 -14.40 -21.07
CA THR A 820 -27.25 -15.87 -21.22
C THR A 820 -26.73 -16.56 -19.96
N GLN A 821 -25.61 -16.08 -19.43
CA GLN A 821 -24.98 -16.63 -18.23
C GLN A 821 -25.86 -16.45 -16.98
N VAL A 822 -26.59 -15.34 -16.86
CA VAL A 822 -27.56 -15.13 -15.77
C VAL A 822 -28.65 -16.20 -15.81
N TYR A 823 -29.29 -16.43 -16.95
CA TYR A 823 -30.32 -17.47 -17.06
C TYR A 823 -29.78 -18.87 -16.77
N SER A 824 -28.58 -19.20 -17.26
CA SER A 824 -27.94 -20.47 -16.98
C SER A 824 -27.56 -20.64 -15.51
N ALA A 825 -27.16 -19.57 -14.82
CA ALA A 825 -26.91 -19.58 -13.38
C ALA A 825 -28.19 -19.79 -12.56
N LEU A 826 -29.29 -19.11 -12.93
CA LEU A 826 -30.59 -19.31 -12.28
C LEU A 826 -31.10 -20.75 -12.46
N GLU A 827 -30.96 -21.30 -13.66
CA GLU A 827 -31.32 -22.69 -13.94
C GLU A 827 -30.50 -23.67 -13.12
N TRP A 828 -29.18 -23.45 -13.03
CA TRP A 828 -28.29 -24.29 -12.22
C TRP A 828 -28.69 -24.24 -10.73
N LEU A 829 -28.92 -23.04 -10.18
CA LEU A 829 -29.31 -22.87 -8.78
C LEU A 829 -30.68 -23.52 -8.50
N ALA A 830 -31.65 -23.34 -9.39
CA ALA A 830 -32.97 -23.95 -9.25
C ALA A 830 -32.88 -25.48 -9.18
N ARG A 831 -32.09 -26.10 -10.08
CA ARG A 831 -31.85 -27.55 -10.07
C ARG A 831 -31.12 -28.01 -8.82
N PHE A 832 -30.07 -27.30 -8.41
CA PHE A 832 -29.32 -27.62 -7.19
C PHE A 832 -30.22 -27.58 -5.95
N HIS A 833 -31.00 -26.51 -5.79
CA HIS A 833 -31.92 -26.35 -4.68
C HIS A 833 -33.02 -27.42 -4.69
N CYS A 834 -33.66 -27.66 -5.84
CA CYS A 834 -34.69 -28.70 -5.99
C CYS A 834 -34.16 -30.10 -5.63
N ARG A 835 -33.00 -30.46 -6.20
CA ARG A 835 -32.38 -31.77 -5.97
C ARG A 835 -32.04 -32.00 -4.50
N SER A 836 -31.55 -30.96 -3.83
CA SER A 836 -31.11 -31.05 -2.44
C SER A 836 -32.25 -31.28 -1.43
N TRP A 837 -33.52 -31.01 -1.78
CA TRP A 837 -34.66 -31.30 -0.90
C TRP A 837 -34.72 -32.77 -0.47
N GLY A 838 -34.33 -33.70 -1.37
CA GLY A 838 -34.28 -35.13 -1.09
C GLY A 838 -32.99 -35.61 -0.42
N LEU A 839 -32.00 -34.73 -0.19
CA LEU A 839 -30.66 -35.07 0.31
C LEU A 839 -30.41 -34.59 1.75
N ARG A 840 -31.43 -34.00 2.37
CA ARG A 840 -31.34 -33.43 3.72
C ARG A 840 -31.24 -34.53 4.75
N ALA A 841 -30.45 -34.30 5.80
CA ALA A 841 -30.42 -35.19 6.96
C ALA A 841 -31.76 -35.24 7.70
N ASP A 842 -32.07 -36.41 8.29
CA ASP A 842 -33.29 -36.65 9.08
C ASP A 842 -33.35 -35.82 10.37
N SER A 843 -32.20 -35.37 10.89
CA SER A 843 -32.09 -34.54 12.09
C SER A 843 -31.17 -33.34 11.86
N LEU A 844 -31.56 -32.19 12.43
CA LEU A 844 -30.78 -30.95 12.38
C LEU A 844 -29.48 -31.01 13.20
N ASP A 845 -29.37 -31.91 14.17
CA ASP A 845 -28.19 -32.03 15.02
C ASP A 845 -26.93 -32.48 14.28
N ARG A 846 -27.11 -33.09 13.09
CA ARG A 846 -26.01 -33.52 12.22
C ARG A 846 -25.28 -32.36 11.55
N TYR A 847 -25.92 -31.20 11.40
CA TYR A 847 -25.30 -30.05 10.76
C TYR A 847 -24.37 -29.29 11.72
N ILE A 848 -23.45 -28.53 11.14
CA ILE A 848 -22.46 -27.74 11.87
C ILE A 848 -23.10 -26.43 12.36
N LEU A 849 -22.95 -26.15 13.65
CA LEU A 849 -23.46 -24.93 14.31
C LEU A 849 -22.55 -23.72 14.01
N PRO A 850 -22.98 -22.48 14.32
CA PRO A 850 -22.11 -21.30 14.24
C PRO A 850 -20.75 -21.54 14.94
N PRO A 851 -19.63 -20.99 14.44
CA PRO A 851 -18.28 -21.44 14.80
C PRO A 851 -17.99 -21.52 16.31
N LEU A 852 -18.38 -20.51 17.08
CA LEU A 852 -18.20 -20.50 18.54
C LEU A 852 -19.08 -21.55 19.25
N GLN A 853 -20.32 -21.72 18.80
CA GLN A 853 -21.24 -22.73 19.35
C GLN A 853 -20.76 -24.14 19.03
N GLU A 854 -20.28 -24.36 17.81
CA GLU A 854 -19.70 -25.64 17.39
C GLU A 854 -18.45 -25.98 18.20
N HIS A 855 -17.57 -25.00 18.42
CA HIS A 855 -16.38 -25.19 19.24
C HIS A 855 -16.74 -25.64 20.67
N VAL A 856 -17.74 -25.01 21.30
CA VAL A 856 -18.24 -25.40 22.62
C VAL A 856 -18.88 -26.80 22.60
N ARG A 857 -19.67 -27.10 21.55
CA ARG A 857 -20.29 -28.42 21.36
C ARG A 857 -19.23 -29.53 21.29
N ARG A 858 -18.23 -29.38 20.41
CA ARG A 858 -17.13 -30.35 20.25
C ARG A 858 -16.30 -30.55 21.52
N ARG A 859 -16.17 -29.54 22.39
CA ARG A 859 -15.47 -29.66 23.69
C ARG A 859 -16.30 -30.35 24.77
N SER A 860 -17.61 -30.13 24.78
CA SER A 860 -18.52 -30.66 25.80
C SER A 860 -18.93 -32.11 25.50
N SER A 861 -19.02 -32.46 24.23
CA SER A 861 -19.30 -33.81 23.72
C SER A 861 -18.01 -34.63 23.67
N GLY A 862 -17.51 -35.10 24.82
CA GLY A 862 -16.28 -35.91 24.85
C GLY A 862 -16.40 -37.19 24.02
N SER A 863 -15.74 -37.24 22.85
CA SER A 863 -15.36 -38.41 22.01
C SER A 863 -16.38 -39.57 21.78
N SER A 864 -17.63 -39.50 22.22
CA SER A 864 -18.52 -40.66 22.30
C SER A 864 -19.55 -40.76 21.18
N ASP A 865 -19.68 -39.75 20.32
CA ASP A 865 -20.52 -39.82 19.12
C ASP A 865 -19.76 -39.27 17.90
N ASP A 866 -19.17 -40.17 17.12
CA ASP A 866 -18.43 -39.88 15.87
C ASP A 866 -19.31 -39.20 14.80
N ARG A 867 -20.62 -39.00 15.00
CA ARG A 867 -21.54 -38.42 14.02
C ARG A 867 -22.01 -36.99 14.34
N LEU A 868 -21.70 -36.45 15.53
CA LEU A 868 -22.03 -35.07 15.89
C LEU A 868 -21.08 -34.08 15.19
N GLY A 869 -21.63 -33.06 14.53
CA GLY A 869 -20.83 -31.98 13.94
C GLY A 869 -20.03 -32.37 12.69
N GLN A 870 -20.50 -33.37 11.94
CA GLN A 870 -19.94 -33.79 10.65
C GLN A 870 -20.98 -33.63 9.54
N GLY A 871 -20.74 -32.71 8.60
CA GLY A 871 -21.66 -32.46 7.50
C GLY A 871 -21.59 -31.02 7.01
N LEU A 872 -22.74 -30.50 6.58
CA LEU A 872 -22.86 -29.12 6.07
C LEU A 872 -23.22 -28.14 7.18
N TRP A 873 -23.22 -26.83 6.89
CA TRP A 873 -23.70 -25.83 7.83
C TRP A 873 -25.20 -25.98 8.13
N LEU A 874 -25.58 -25.78 9.41
CA LEU A 874 -26.99 -25.75 9.80
C LEU A 874 -27.69 -24.54 9.20
N ASN A 875 -27.00 -23.41 9.16
CA ASN A 875 -27.41 -22.22 8.42
C ASN A 875 -26.32 -21.95 7.38
N GLY A 876 -26.61 -22.29 6.12
CA GLY A 876 -25.74 -22.02 4.99
C GLY A 876 -25.62 -20.52 4.75
N GLY A 877 -24.58 -20.12 4.03
CA GLY A 877 -24.34 -18.72 3.71
C GLY A 877 -23.24 -18.07 4.55
N TYR A 878 -22.50 -17.19 3.89
CA TYR A 878 -21.40 -16.45 4.49
C TYR A 878 -21.85 -15.34 5.47
N THR A 879 -23.12 -14.94 5.41
CA THR A 879 -23.57 -13.61 5.86
C THR A 879 -24.58 -13.61 6.98
N TYR A 880 -25.04 -14.77 7.45
CA TYR A 880 -26.11 -14.83 8.44
C TYR A 880 -25.67 -14.31 9.81
N LEU A 881 -26.61 -13.65 10.48
CA LEU A 881 -26.38 -12.82 11.68
C LEU A 881 -25.60 -13.53 12.81
N ALA A 882 -25.86 -14.81 13.06
CA ALA A 882 -25.23 -15.53 14.19
C ALA A 882 -23.70 -15.72 14.05
N THR A 883 -23.12 -15.39 12.90
CA THR A 883 -21.65 -15.35 12.69
C THR A 883 -21.11 -13.92 12.54
N ARG A 884 -21.97 -12.91 12.70
CA ARG A 884 -21.71 -11.50 12.38
C ARG A 884 -22.23 -10.54 13.46
N TRP A 885 -22.27 -11.02 14.71
CA TRP A 885 -22.79 -10.23 15.83
C TRP A 885 -21.96 -8.99 16.12
N SER A 886 -20.63 -9.06 15.96
CA SER A 886 -19.73 -7.91 16.09
C SER A 886 -20.08 -6.79 15.10
N GLU A 887 -20.29 -7.16 13.84
CA GLU A 887 -20.58 -6.24 12.75
C GLU A 887 -21.99 -5.65 12.89
N TYR A 888 -22.97 -6.48 13.25
CA TYR A 888 -24.32 -6.01 13.59
C TYR A 888 -24.32 -5.06 14.79
N ALA A 889 -23.58 -5.38 15.85
CA ALA A 889 -23.44 -4.48 17.01
C ALA A 889 -22.73 -3.17 16.65
N SER A 890 -21.84 -3.19 15.65
CA SER A 890 -21.22 -1.96 15.12
C SER A 890 -22.25 -1.10 14.39
N LEU A 891 -23.04 -1.69 13.49
CA LEU A 891 -24.14 -0.99 12.80
C LEU A 891 -25.15 -0.40 13.79
N ALA A 892 -25.54 -1.16 14.82
CA ALA A 892 -26.47 -0.70 15.85
C ALA A 892 -25.94 0.51 16.66
N ARG A 893 -24.62 0.70 16.73
CA ARG A 893 -23.98 1.86 17.41
C ARG A 893 -23.75 3.05 16.47
N ASP A 894 -23.76 2.84 15.16
CA ASP A 894 -23.56 3.89 14.18
C ASP A 894 -24.85 4.70 13.98
N THR A 895 -25.05 5.71 14.83
CA THR A 895 -26.23 6.59 14.75
C THR A 895 -26.23 7.51 13.52
N SER A 896 -25.15 7.51 12.71
CA SER A 896 -25.09 8.27 11.45
C SER A 896 -25.58 7.49 10.24
N SER A 897 -25.68 6.16 10.36
CA SER A 897 -26.21 5.28 9.32
C SER A 897 -27.73 5.19 9.40
N GLU A 898 -28.43 5.47 8.29
CA GLU A 898 -29.89 5.30 8.21
C GLU A 898 -30.33 3.86 8.53
N TRP A 899 -29.48 2.88 8.18
CA TRP A 899 -29.73 1.46 8.38
C TRP A 899 -29.69 1.06 9.86
N SER A 900 -29.00 1.83 10.71
CA SER A 900 -29.02 1.62 12.15
C SER A 900 -30.42 1.84 12.73
N GLU A 901 -31.04 2.98 12.40
CA GLU A 901 -32.41 3.30 12.82
C GLU A 901 -33.43 2.35 12.18
N ALA A 902 -33.28 2.09 10.88
CA ALA A 902 -34.24 1.29 10.12
C ALA A 902 -34.24 -0.21 10.50
N MET A 903 -33.07 -0.78 10.84
CA MET A 903 -32.93 -2.23 11.00
C MET A 903 -32.57 -2.70 12.41
N CYS A 904 -31.93 -1.88 13.24
CA CYS A 904 -31.34 -2.32 14.51
C CYS A 904 -32.15 -1.95 15.74
N ARG A 905 -33.12 -1.03 15.62
CA ARG A 905 -34.01 -0.69 16.74
C ARG A 905 -35.04 -1.79 16.99
N ALA A 906 -35.35 -2.03 18.26
CA ALA A 906 -36.40 -2.97 18.64
C ALA A 906 -37.74 -2.55 18.05
N TRP A 907 -38.46 -3.50 17.48
CA TRP A 907 -39.75 -3.23 16.85
C TRP A 907 -40.82 -2.93 17.91
N PRO A 908 -41.72 -1.96 17.71
CA PRO A 908 -42.80 -1.69 18.67
C PRO A 908 -43.62 -2.96 18.97
N GLY A 909 -43.61 -3.41 20.23
CA GLY A 909 -44.32 -4.62 20.67
C GLY A 909 -43.56 -5.94 20.47
N CYS A 910 -42.31 -5.92 19.98
CA CYS A 910 -41.44 -7.10 19.90
C CYS A 910 -40.07 -6.79 20.53
N SER A 911 -39.44 -7.79 21.17
CA SER A 911 -38.10 -7.62 21.75
C SER A 911 -36.98 -7.68 20.70
N MET A 912 -37.33 -7.96 19.44
CA MET A 912 -36.41 -8.09 18.31
C MET A 912 -36.51 -6.89 17.38
N SER A 913 -35.39 -6.52 16.77
CA SER A 913 -35.30 -5.59 15.65
C SER A 913 -35.72 -6.26 14.32
N VAL A 914 -35.90 -5.47 13.27
CA VAL A 914 -36.21 -6.01 11.92
C VAL A 914 -35.10 -6.93 11.42
N ALA A 915 -33.84 -6.54 11.60
CA ALA A 915 -32.69 -7.35 11.25
C ALA A 915 -32.72 -8.72 11.95
N GLU A 916 -32.98 -8.73 13.26
CA GLU A 916 -33.07 -9.97 14.03
C GLU A 916 -34.27 -10.83 13.60
N MET A 917 -35.43 -10.21 13.29
CA MET A 917 -36.60 -10.92 12.79
C MET A 917 -36.34 -11.59 11.44
N ALA A 918 -35.75 -10.84 10.49
CA ALA A 918 -35.38 -11.37 9.18
C ALA A 918 -34.38 -12.54 9.30
N ALA A 919 -33.30 -12.35 10.06
CA ALA A 919 -32.31 -13.40 10.30
C ALA A 919 -32.91 -14.64 10.99
N SER A 920 -33.77 -14.44 11.98
CA SER A 920 -34.47 -15.52 12.70
C SER A 920 -35.41 -16.30 11.79
N PHE A 921 -36.09 -15.62 10.86
CA PHE A 921 -36.96 -16.26 9.87
C PHE A 921 -36.17 -17.09 8.85
N LEU A 922 -35.05 -16.55 8.35
CA LEU A 922 -34.22 -17.24 7.37
C LEU A 922 -33.43 -18.41 7.96
N THR A 923 -33.17 -18.41 9.28
CA THR A 923 -32.51 -19.52 9.98
C THR A 923 -33.29 -20.84 9.76
N PRO A 924 -32.62 -21.91 9.28
CA PRO A 924 -33.28 -23.19 9.01
C PRO A 924 -33.90 -23.87 10.23
N ARG A 925 -35.04 -24.53 10.00
CA ARG A 925 -35.85 -25.18 11.06
C ARG A 925 -36.44 -26.53 10.62
N GLY A 926 -36.05 -27.03 9.45
CA GLY A 926 -36.60 -28.24 8.85
C GLY A 926 -37.85 -28.02 8.00
N ARG A 927 -38.14 -26.78 7.56
CA ARG A 927 -39.28 -26.49 6.66
C ARG A 927 -39.12 -27.30 5.37
N SER A 928 -40.20 -27.81 4.79
CA SER A 928 -40.16 -28.64 3.56
C SER A 928 -39.46 -27.97 2.38
N ILE A 929 -39.56 -26.64 2.28
CA ILE A 929 -38.96 -25.82 1.22
C ILE A 929 -37.47 -25.49 1.44
N GLU A 930 -36.91 -25.76 2.62
CA GLU A 930 -35.47 -25.55 2.87
C GLU A 930 -34.63 -26.53 2.07
N SER A 931 -33.68 -26.00 1.31
CA SER A 931 -32.75 -26.70 0.43
C SER A 931 -31.32 -26.57 0.97
N TYR A 932 -30.37 -27.28 0.37
CA TYR A 932 -28.98 -26.82 0.42
C TYR A 932 -28.83 -25.58 -0.45
N ILE A 933 -28.15 -24.57 0.05
CA ILE A 933 -27.76 -23.35 -0.67
C ILE A 933 -26.25 -23.33 -0.81
N HIS A 934 -25.74 -22.74 -1.89
CA HIS A 934 -24.29 -22.59 -2.13
C HIS A 934 -23.65 -21.65 -1.10
N GLY A 935 -24.31 -20.55 -0.76
CA GLY A 935 -23.93 -19.65 0.33
C GLY A 935 -22.84 -18.60 0.04
N ASP A 936 -22.20 -18.66 -1.14
CA ASP A 936 -21.27 -17.63 -1.64
C ASP A 936 -21.39 -17.47 -3.17
N VAL A 937 -22.63 -17.31 -3.66
CA VAL A 937 -22.92 -17.18 -5.08
C VAL A 937 -22.46 -15.83 -5.62
N LYS A 938 -21.61 -15.85 -6.65
CA LYS A 938 -21.11 -14.69 -7.41
C LYS A 938 -20.43 -15.15 -8.70
N SER A 939 -20.20 -14.24 -9.64
CA SER A 939 -19.58 -14.54 -10.93
C SER A 939 -18.19 -15.14 -10.78
N GLU A 940 -17.43 -14.77 -9.73
CA GLU A 940 -16.10 -15.33 -9.45
C GLU A 940 -16.13 -16.82 -9.12
N ASN A 941 -17.25 -17.34 -8.60
CA ASN A 941 -17.41 -18.72 -8.13
C ASN A 941 -18.11 -19.64 -9.14
N LEU A 942 -18.11 -19.27 -10.42
CA LEU A 942 -18.63 -20.12 -11.49
C LEU A 942 -17.76 -20.10 -12.75
N PHE A 943 -17.78 -21.22 -13.46
CA PHE A 943 -17.30 -21.35 -14.83
C PHE A 943 -18.45 -21.49 -15.80
N THR A 944 -18.25 -21.10 -17.05
CA THR A 944 -19.25 -21.25 -18.12
C THR A 944 -18.67 -21.93 -19.35
N THR A 945 -19.54 -22.50 -20.16
CA THR A 945 -19.22 -22.86 -21.54
C THR A 945 -18.87 -21.60 -22.36
N ARG A 946 -18.28 -21.79 -23.55
CA ARG A 946 -17.83 -20.66 -24.40
C ARG A 946 -18.98 -19.75 -24.86
N ASP A 947 -20.15 -20.34 -25.09
CA ASP A 947 -21.40 -19.64 -25.42
C ASP A 947 -22.17 -19.16 -24.18
N GLY A 948 -21.77 -19.59 -22.98
CA GLY A 948 -22.36 -19.20 -21.71
C GLY A 948 -23.69 -19.87 -21.38
N ASN A 949 -24.15 -20.86 -22.16
CA ASN A 949 -25.45 -21.52 -21.99
C ASN A 949 -25.48 -22.58 -20.88
N LYS A 950 -24.32 -22.99 -20.35
CA LYS A 950 -24.21 -23.84 -19.16
C LYS A 950 -23.17 -23.27 -18.21
N VAL A 951 -23.40 -23.46 -16.92
CA VAL A 951 -22.49 -23.05 -15.86
C VAL A 951 -22.18 -24.21 -14.92
N ALA A 952 -21.03 -24.13 -14.27
CA ALA A 952 -20.64 -25.00 -13.16
C ALA A 952 -20.16 -24.13 -12.00
N PHE A 953 -20.79 -24.27 -10.83
CA PHE A 953 -20.39 -23.57 -9.62
C PHE A 953 -19.29 -24.32 -8.87
N PHE A 954 -18.47 -23.58 -8.13
CA PHE A 954 -17.41 -24.10 -7.27
C PHE A 954 -17.24 -23.23 -6.02
N ASP A 955 -16.42 -23.68 -5.07
CA ASP A 955 -16.19 -23.02 -3.77
C ASP A 955 -17.38 -23.12 -2.80
N PHE A 956 -17.71 -24.36 -2.39
CA PHE A 956 -18.83 -24.68 -1.50
C PHE A 956 -18.48 -24.60 -0.01
N GLN A 957 -17.57 -23.71 0.39
CA GLN A 957 -17.15 -23.52 1.79
C GLN A 957 -18.30 -23.14 2.73
N TYR A 958 -19.33 -22.48 2.21
CA TYR A 958 -20.47 -21.99 2.97
C TYR A 958 -21.78 -22.72 2.65
N VAL A 959 -21.68 -23.91 2.03
CA VAL A 959 -22.86 -24.72 1.70
C VAL A 959 -23.53 -25.25 2.96
N GLY A 960 -24.86 -25.18 2.99
CA GLY A 960 -25.64 -25.59 4.16
C GLY A 960 -27.13 -25.46 3.90
N LEU A 961 -27.94 -25.75 4.92
CA LEU A 961 -29.39 -25.57 4.81
C LEU A 961 -29.74 -24.08 4.69
N GLY A 962 -30.77 -23.77 3.91
CA GLY A 962 -31.26 -22.41 3.72
C GLY A 962 -32.47 -22.34 2.80
N LEU A 963 -32.94 -21.13 2.55
CA LEU A 963 -33.89 -20.88 1.47
C LEU A 963 -33.10 -20.43 0.23
N GLY A 964 -33.40 -21.00 -0.94
CA GLY A 964 -32.68 -20.68 -2.18
C GLY A 964 -32.67 -19.19 -2.55
N VAL A 965 -33.63 -18.41 -2.06
CA VAL A 965 -33.66 -16.94 -2.22
C VAL A 965 -32.46 -16.22 -1.60
N CYS A 966 -31.78 -16.81 -0.61
CA CYS A 966 -30.57 -16.24 -0.02
C CYS A 966 -29.41 -16.22 -1.03
N ASP A 967 -29.28 -17.28 -1.85
CA ASP A 967 -28.31 -17.31 -2.96
C ASP A 967 -28.68 -16.32 -4.06
N LEU A 968 -29.97 -16.18 -4.35
CA LEU A 968 -30.47 -15.22 -5.34
C LEU A 968 -30.18 -13.78 -4.92
N ALA A 969 -30.36 -13.42 -3.63
CA ALA A 969 -30.17 -12.05 -3.16
C ALA A 969 -28.72 -11.60 -3.40
N LYS A 970 -27.77 -12.51 -3.13
CA LYS A 970 -26.37 -12.30 -3.41
C LYS A 970 -26.06 -12.24 -4.90
N LEU A 971 -26.57 -13.20 -5.69
CA LEU A 971 -26.36 -13.24 -7.15
C LEU A 971 -26.87 -11.96 -7.83
N PHE A 972 -28.08 -11.52 -7.50
CA PHE A 972 -28.71 -10.34 -8.10
C PHE A 972 -27.93 -9.07 -7.77
N THR A 973 -27.41 -8.97 -6.55
CA THR A 973 -26.61 -7.82 -6.15
C THR A 973 -25.22 -7.85 -6.78
N CYS A 974 -24.55 -8.99 -6.80
CA CYS A 974 -23.12 -9.07 -7.11
C CYS A 974 -22.81 -9.42 -8.57
N SER A 975 -23.77 -9.89 -9.37
CA SER A 975 -23.45 -10.56 -10.63
C SER A 975 -24.49 -10.42 -11.74
N VAL A 976 -25.73 -10.03 -11.43
CA VAL A 976 -26.74 -9.73 -12.46
C VAL A 976 -26.56 -8.28 -12.93
N PRO A 977 -26.46 -8.01 -14.24
CA PRO A 977 -26.41 -6.64 -14.74
C PRO A 977 -27.66 -5.84 -14.34
N LEU A 978 -27.45 -4.59 -13.95
CA LEU A 978 -28.53 -3.73 -13.45
C LEU A 978 -29.66 -3.58 -14.49
N GLU A 979 -29.34 -3.50 -15.78
CA GLU A 979 -30.32 -3.40 -16.87
C GLU A 979 -31.24 -4.62 -17.02
N MET A 980 -30.94 -5.74 -16.36
CA MET A 980 -31.83 -6.90 -16.28
C MET A 980 -32.78 -6.83 -15.08
N LEU A 981 -32.47 -5.99 -14.08
CA LEU A 981 -33.28 -5.79 -12.87
C LEU A 981 -34.26 -4.64 -13.02
N VAL A 982 -33.83 -3.56 -13.68
CA VAL A 982 -34.60 -2.31 -13.82
C VAL A 982 -34.69 -1.85 -15.28
N GLU A 983 -35.82 -1.25 -15.64
CA GLU A 983 -36.03 -0.64 -16.96
C GLU A 983 -35.45 0.78 -16.97
N SER A 984 -34.17 0.89 -17.34
CA SER A 984 -33.41 2.12 -17.67
C SER A 984 -34.01 3.45 -17.15
N GLN A 985 -33.80 3.74 -15.87
CA GLN A 985 -33.86 5.08 -15.28
C GLN A 985 -32.62 5.25 -14.40
N ASP A 986 -31.64 6.01 -14.91
CA ASP A 986 -30.49 6.48 -14.14
C ASP A 986 -30.68 8.00 -13.96
N PRO A 987 -30.77 8.52 -12.72
CA PRO A 987 -30.59 7.84 -11.44
C PRO A 987 -31.80 6.98 -11.00
N LEU A 988 -31.52 5.93 -10.24
CA LEU A 988 -32.55 5.12 -9.56
C LEU A 988 -33.30 5.96 -8.51
N PRO A 989 -34.61 5.75 -8.32
CA PRO A 989 -35.34 6.41 -7.24
C PRO A 989 -34.87 5.91 -5.87
N GLU A 990 -34.99 6.77 -4.84
CA GLU A 990 -34.63 6.45 -3.45
C GLU A 990 -35.37 5.20 -2.91
N ARG A 991 -36.58 4.95 -3.41
CA ARG A 991 -37.45 3.81 -3.11
C ARG A 991 -37.88 3.15 -4.41
N LEU A 992 -37.76 1.83 -4.49
CA LEU A 992 -38.05 1.06 -5.69
C LEU A 992 -38.92 -0.16 -5.33
N MET A 993 -40.09 -0.29 -5.94
CA MET A 993 -40.89 -1.52 -5.87
C MET A 993 -40.32 -2.59 -6.80
N MET A 994 -40.67 -3.87 -6.60
CA MET A 994 -40.23 -4.94 -7.50
C MET A 994 -40.75 -4.70 -8.93
N GLY A 995 -39.84 -4.38 -9.85
CA GLY A 995 -40.14 -4.16 -11.26
C GLY A 995 -40.25 -5.46 -12.07
N ASP A 996 -40.59 -5.33 -13.34
CA ASP A 996 -40.82 -6.47 -14.23
C ASP A 996 -39.54 -7.28 -14.51
N GLY A 997 -38.37 -6.64 -14.58
CA GLY A 997 -37.07 -7.31 -14.76
C GLY A 997 -36.73 -8.27 -13.60
N GLU A 998 -36.69 -7.73 -12.37
CA GLU A 998 -36.54 -8.52 -11.13
C GLU A 998 -37.59 -9.64 -11.05
N ARG A 999 -38.88 -9.32 -11.22
CA ARG A 999 -39.98 -10.29 -11.17
C ARG A 999 -39.84 -11.38 -12.22
N HIS A 1000 -39.41 -11.04 -13.44
CA HIS A 1000 -39.23 -12.00 -14.53
C HIS A 1000 -38.14 -13.02 -14.19
N LEU A 1001 -36.97 -12.58 -13.72
CA LEU A 1001 -35.87 -13.47 -13.35
C LEU A 1001 -36.25 -14.40 -12.20
N LEU A 1002 -36.94 -13.87 -11.18
CA LEU A 1002 -37.44 -14.64 -10.05
C LEU A 1002 -38.47 -15.69 -10.48
N LYS A 1003 -39.39 -15.34 -11.40
CA LYS A 1003 -40.36 -16.29 -11.97
C LYS A 1003 -39.68 -17.40 -12.76
N GLN A 1004 -38.64 -17.08 -13.54
CA GLN A 1004 -37.87 -18.10 -14.27
C GLN A 1004 -37.24 -19.10 -13.29
N TYR A 1005 -36.55 -18.61 -12.26
CA TYR A 1005 -35.99 -19.48 -11.22
C TYR A 1005 -37.07 -20.31 -10.53
N HIS A 1006 -38.21 -19.71 -10.17
CA HIS A 1006 -39.30 -20.36 -9.45
C HIS A 1006 -39.95 -21.50 -10.27
N ILE A 1007 -40.18 -21.27 -11.57
CA ILE A 1007 -40.68 -22.29 -12.50
C ILE A 1007 -39.71 -23.47 -12.58
N SER A 1008 -38.41 -23.19 -12.76
CA SER A 1008 -37.39 -24.24 -12.83
C SER A 1008 -37.24 -25.00 -11.51
N LEU A 1009 -37.37 -24.32 -10.37
CA LEU A 1009 -37.30 -24.93 -9.04
C LEU A 1009 -38.43 -25.94 -8.82
N LEU A 1010 -39.62 -25.68 -9.35
CA LEU A 1010 -40.81 -26.50 -9.19
C LEU A 1010 -41.08 -27.46 -10.36
N TYR A 1011 -40.17 -27.58 -11.32
CA TYR A 1011 -40.37 -28.39 -12.52
C TYR A 1011 -40.80 -29.84 -12.23
N GLU A 1012 -40.29 -30.44 -11.15
CA GLU A 1012 -40.59 -31.82 -10.71
C GLU A 1012 -41.51 -31.88 -9.47
N LYS A 1013 -42.19 -30.78 -9.11
CA LYS A 1013 -43.06 -30.68 -7.93
C LYS A 1013 -44.47 -30.23 -8.29
N GLU A 1014 -45.40 -30.42 -7.36
CA GLU A 1014 -46.74 -29.86 -7.46
C GLU A 1014 -46.68 -28.32 -7.36
N SER A 1015 -47.57 -27.64 -8.10
CA SER A 1015 -47.53 -26.18 -8.28
C SER A 1015 -47.74 -25.38 -6.98
N ASP A 1016 -48.33 -25.99 -5.96
CA ASP A 1016 -48.62 -25.44 -4.64
C ASP A 1016 -47.52 -25.74 -3.60
N PHE A 1017 -46.50 -26.55 -3.93
CA PHE A 1017 -45.42 -26.91 -2.99
C PHE A 1017 -44.68 -25.68 -2.43
N TYR A 1018 -44.50 -24.65 -3.25
CA TYR A 1018 -43.91 -23.38 -2.84
C TYR A 1018 -44.58 -22.22 -3.59
N GLU A 1019 -45.73 -21.77 -3.10
CA GLU A 1019 -46.51 -20.72 -3.77
C GLU A 1019 -45.73 -19.42 -4.01
N TRP A 1020 -46.05 -18.75 -5.12
CA TRP A 1020 -45.40 -17.49 -5.51
C TRP A 1020 -45.48 -16.40 -4.44
N ALA A 1021 -46.62 -16.27 -3.75
CA ALA A 1021 -46.79 -15.26 -2.70
C ALA A 1021 -45.85 -15.50 -1.50
N ALA A 1022 -45.67 -16.75 -1.08
CA ALA A 1022 -44.70 -17.10 -0.03
C ALA A 1022 -43.26 -16.90 -0.52
N PHE A 1023 -42.96 -17.28 -1.76
CA PHE A 1023 -41.66 -17.07 -2.37
C PHE A 1023 -41.27 -15.59 -2.42
N GLU A 1024 -42.20 -14.70 -2.80
CA GLU A 1024 -42.01 -13.24 -2.83
C GLU A 1024 -41.67 -12.69 -1.43
N ARG A 1025 -42.39 -13.10 -0.39
CA ARG A 1025 -42.07 -12.69 1.00
C ARG A 1025 -40.72 -13.20 1.49
N HIS A 1026 -40.33 -14.42 1.10
CA HIS A 1026 -39.02 -14.97 1.43
C HIS A 1026 -37.89 -14.23 0.71
N TRP A 1027 -38.10 -13.88 -0.57
CA TRP A 1027 -37.18 -13.06 -1.37
C TRP A 1027 -36.95 -11.68 -0.74
N GLU A 1028 -38.02 -10.98 -0.39
CA GLU A 1028 -37.94 -9.67 0.27
C GLU A 1028 -37.16 -9.76 1.59
N THR A 1029 -37.43 -10.80 2.39
CA THR A 1029 -36.72 -11.03 3.65
C THR A 1029 -35.23 -11.33 3.43
N ALA A 1030 -34.88 -12.05 2.36
CA ALA A 1030 -33.49 -12.30 1.99
C ALA A 1030 -32.76 -11.01 1.56
N LEU A 1031 -33.42 -10.10 0.84
CA LEU A 1031 -32.86 -8.78 0.51
C LEU A 1031 -32.64 -7.93 1.76
N VAL A 1032 -33.57 -7.94 2.72
CA VAL A 1032 -33.42 -7.22 3.99
C VAL A 1032 -32.21 -7.75 4.78
N ASP A 1033 -32.05 -9.07 4.91
CA ASP A 1033 -30.90 -9.64 5.62
C ASP A 1033 -29.56 -9.42 4.88
N TRP A 1034 -29.59 -9.46 3.54
CA TRP A 1034 -28.42 -9.16 2.71
C TRP A 1034 -28.00 -7.70 2.82
N CYS A 1035 -28.95 -6.76 2.79
CA CYS A 1035 -28.69 -5.34 3.01
C CYS A 1035 -28.21 -5.06 4.44
N ARG A 1036 -28.78 -5.69 5.46
CA ARG A 1036 -28.24 -5.64 6.83
C ARG A 1036 -26.77 -6.05 6.86
N PHE A 1037 -26.43 -7.15 6.19
CA PHE A 1037 -25.04 -7.59 6.12
C PHE A 1037 -24.15 -6.53 5.44
N GLN A 1038 -24.53 -6.02 4.26
CA GLN A 1038 -23.75 -4.97 3.58
C GLN A 1038 -23.68 -3.67 4.38
N ALA A 1039 -24.75 -3.25 5.06
CA ALA A 1039 -24.73 -2.09 5.94
C ALA A 1039 -23.74 -2.25 7.11
N SER A 1040 -23.55 -3.47 7.62
CA SER A 1040 -22.62 -3.78 8.71
C SER A 1040 -21.16 -4.06 8.26
N TRP A 1041 -20.94 -4.40 6.99
CA TRP A 1041 -19.65 -4.89 6.47
C TRP A 1041 -19.06 -4.02 5.35
N GLY A 1042 -19.90 -3.30 4.61
CA GLY A 1042 -19.57 -2.54 3.40
C GLY A 1042 -20.52 -2.87 2.26
N PHE A 1043 -20.77 -1.91 1.37
CA PHE A 1043 -21.65 -2.09 0.21
C PHE A 1043 -20.85 -2.33 -1.09
N TRP A 1044 -21.36 -3.22 -1.95
CA TRP A 1044 -20.81 -3.47 -3.29
C TRP A 1044 -21.85 -4.11 -4.23
N GLY A 1045 -21.58 -4.00 -5.54
CA GLY A 1045 -22.48 -4.48 -6.60
C GLY A 1045 -23.59 -3.49 -6.89
N ASN A 1046 -24.79 -3.99 -7.18
CA ASN A 1046 -26.00 -3.19 -7.41
C ASN A 1046 -26.55 -2.59 -6.09
N THR A 1047 -25.72 -1.82 -5.38
CA THR A 1047 -26.01 -1.25 -4.06
C THR A 1047 -27.22 -0.33 -4.09
N GLU A 1048 -27.27 0.62 -5.03
CA GLU A 1048 -28.39 1.57 -5.12
C GLU A 1048 -29.73 0.84 -5.33
N TRP A 1049 -29.75 -0.22 -6.14
CA TRP A 1049 -30.92 -1.08 -6.32
C TRP A 1049 -31.29 -1.81 -5.03
N LEU A 1050 -30.32 -2.44 -4.35
CA LEU A 1050 -30.55 -3.15 -3.09
C LEU A 1050 -31.12 -2.23 -2.02
N GLU A 1051 -30.49 -1.07 -1.83
CA GLU A 1051 -30.91 -0.06 -0.88
C GLU A 1051 -32.31 0.45 -1.19
N ALA A 1052 -32.59 0.83 -2.46
CA ALA A 1052 -33.90 1.31 -2.86
C ALA A 1052 -35.01 0.25 -2.70
N ARG A 1053 -34.72 -1.01 -3.05
CA ARG A 1053 -35.65 -2.14 -2.84
C ARG A 1053 -35.94 -2.36 -1.36
N VAL A 1054 -34.90 -2.32 -0.52
CA VAL A 1054 -35.04 -2.56 0.92
C VAL A 1054 -35.76 -1.42 1.61
N ARG A 1055 -35.55 -0.15 1.22
CA ARG A 1055 -36.38 0.97 1.73
C ARG A 1055 -37.86 0.72 1.44
N SER A 1056 -38.21 0.31 0.21
CA SER A 1056 -39.59 -0.04 -0.15
C SER A 1056 -40.16 -1.24 0.62
N ILE A 1057 -39.37 -2.29 0.84
CA ILE A 1057 -39.80 -3.46 1.63
C ILE A 1057 -40.02 -3.07 3.09
N LEU A 1058 -39.08 -2.29 3.65
CA LEU A 1058 -39.18 -1.80 5.00
C LEU A 1058 -40.36 -0.86 5.16
N ASP A 1059 -40.88 -0.20 4.12
CA ASP A 1059 -42.08 0.65 4.13
C ASP A 1059 -43.39 -0.12 3.83
N ASP A 1060 -43.34 -1.40 3.42
CA ASP A 1060 -44.54 -2.22 3.17
C ASP A 1060 -45.14 -2.76 4.49
N ASP A 1061 -46.25 -2.18 4.92
CA ASP A 1061 -47.00 -2.63 6.11
C ASP A 1061 -47.45 -4.10 6.03
N GLY A 1062 -47.72 -4.60 4.82
CA GLY A 1062 -48.04 -6.01 4.59
C GLY A 1062 -46.84 -6.93 4.86
N TRP A 1063 -45.64 -6.54 4.44
CA TRP A 1063 -44.41 -7.27 4.75
C TRP A 1063 -44.11 -7.23 6.25
N ARG A 1064 -44.20 -6.04 6.86
CA ARG A 1064 -43.97 -5.82 8.30
C ARG A 1064 -44.88 -6.68 9.17
N HIS A 1065 -46.18 -6.73 8.86
CA HIS A 1065 -47.13 -7.60 9.58
C HIS A 1065 -46.79 -9.07 9.36
N TRP A 1066 -46.49 -9.46 8.12
CA TRP A 1066 -46.16 -10.84 7.78
C TRP A 1066 -44.91 -11.34 8.51
N ILE A 1067 -43.81 -10.58 8.53
CA ILE A 1067 -42.57 -11.01 9.20
C ILE A 1067 -42.77 -11.09 10.72
N LEU A 1068 -43.57 -10.18 11.27
CA LEU A 1068 -43.91 -10.15 12.69
C LEU A 1068 -44.74 -11.39 13.08
N GLU A 1069 -45.81 -11.73 12.35
CA GLU A 1069 -46.59 -12.95 12.60
C GLU A 1069 -45.75 -14.23 12.51
N ASN A 1070 -44.84 -14.29 11.54
CA ASN A 1070 -43.96 -15.44 11.33
C ASN A 1070 -42.78 -15.52 12.32
N THR A 1071 -42.67 -14.54 13.25
CA THR A 1071 -41.65 -14.49 14.30
C THR A 1071 -42.20 -14.41 15.74
N ILE A 1072 -43.39 -13.84 15.99
CA ILE A 1072 -44.00 -13.65 17.33
C ILE A 1072 -44.25 -14.96 18.09
N GLY A 1073 -44.56 -16.08 17.41
CA GLY A 1073 -44.76 -17.39 18.06
C GLY A 1073 -43.53 -17.98 18.77
N ARG A 1074 -42.40 -17.24 18.82
CA ARG A 1074 -41.08 -17.71 19.28
C ARG A 1074 -40.67 -17.18 20.65
N ASP A 1075 -41.45 -16.31 21.29
CA ASP A 1075 -41.07 -15.63 22.54
C ASP A 1075 -41.15 -16.53 23.79
N LEU A 1076 -41.64 -17.78 23.69
CA LEU A 1076 -41.96 -18.61 24.86
C LEU A 1076 -41.29 -19.99 24.98
N SER A 1077 -40.35 -20.41 24.13
CA SER A 1077 -39.75 -21.74 24.38
C SER A 1077 -38.24 -21.93 24.17
N LEU A 1078 -37.58 -21.58 23.05
CA LEU A 1078 -36.19 -22.08 22.86
C LEU A 1078 -35.17 -21.18 22.14
N GLY A 1079 -35.53 -20.00 21.61
CA GLY A 1079 -34.61 -19.19 20.78
C GLY A 1079 -33.75 -18.16 21.52
N ASN A 1080 -34.28 -17.55 22.59
CA ASN A 1080 -33.70 -16.33 23.16
C ASN A 1080 -32.49 -16.59 24.08
N LYS A 1081 -32.35 -17.81 24.64
CA LYS A 1081 -31.16 -18.17 25.44
C LYS A 1081 -29.93 -18.41 24.58
N ALA A 1082 -30.04 -19.00 23.39
CA ALA A 1082 -28.88 -19.33 22.54
C ALA A 1082 -28.38 -18.14 21.71
N LEU A 1083 -29.27 -17.23 21.28
CA LEU A 1083 -28.88 -16.02 20.55
C LEU A 1083 -28.25 -14.96 21.48
N ARG A 1084 -28.71 -14.83 22.73
CA ARG A 1084 -28.16 -13.87 23.71
C ARG A 1084 -27.05 -14.44 24.61
N SER A 1085 -26.93 -15.76 24.82
CA SER A 1085 -25.86 -16.31 25.69
C SER A 1085 -24.45 -16.09 25.14
N SER A 1086 -24.32 -15.89 23.83
CA SER A 1086 -23.04 -15.56 23.17
C SER A 1086 -22.49 -14.19 23.59
N PHE A 1087 -23.32 -13.30 24.15
CA PHE A 1087 -22.94 -11.96 24.56
C PHE A 1087 -22.57 -11.85 26.06
N ASN A 1088 -23.02 -12.78 26.91
CA ASN A 1088 -22.70 -12.78 28.35
C ASN A 1088 -21.36 -13.50 28.69
N PHE A 1089 -20.58 -13.89 27.67
CA PHE A 1089 -19.29 -14.56 27.83
C PHE A 1089 -18.08 -13.73 27.33
N LEU A 1090 -18.33 -12.50 26.86
CA LEU A 1090 -17.36 -11.41 26.78
C LEU A 1090 -17.59 -10.48 27.96
#